data_AF-A0A519RRJ5-F1
#
_entry.id   AF-A0A519RRJ5-F1
#
_cell.length_a   1.000
_cell.length_b   1.000
_cell.length_c   1.000
_cell.angle_alpha   90.00
_cell.angle_beta   90.00
_cell.angle_gamma   90.00
#
_symmetry.space_group_name_H-M   'P 1'
#
loop_
_entity.id
_entity.type
_entity.pdbx_description
1 polymer ?
#
loop_
_entity_poly.entity_id
_entity_poly.type
_entity_poly.pdbx_seq_one_letter_code
_entity_poly.pdbx_strand_id
1 'polypeptide(L)'
;MPTRIEVNNNLANILTPIVEIPQHLQANQVILDYVDQEVSSAFSGDTWISDKPNYYNKTQVDTIAASKADLVGGKVPASQLPSYVDDVIEVANYAALPVTGEGGKLYVTIATNKLYRWSGSIYVDITGGADTLVTGGTYTAGVATFRNNTGGTFTVTGFNTGNTEVFVTGGTYTAGTATFRNNTGGTFTVSGFATGSTTPTLQQVTDAGNSTDQPVIFEGTVEIQSSLMQGLDVSVWTGATAAHAQGFGSIAQGNYAHAEGEYTLANGIGSHAEGLSTTANGEHSHAQGANTEANDDYTFASGMSSKAKHYASQVLGLGVESTVQFQTVVGQYNKTSSFNPASLFVIGNGIDDETRSDVADFTKTGITFNAAVSATTYYGNGSNLTGISGGADRYITGGTYSNGTATFTNNTGGTFNVTGFKTNDLVVTGGTYSNGTATFTNNTGGTFNVTGFKTTDLVVTGGTHSAGTTTFRNNTGGTFTVTGYQNGNSTITLAGAVTGTGTSSITTVIVPNAVTNAMLAGSIDDSKISSSATWNGKADKLATVKAVTGTTYTLLSGDNGTVLNFTNASGCTLTAPSGLTNGFNCLLVQSGIFPVEISAGTGATVNKKSSLYRTTNGENAIATLLQLASNTFLLSGDLEQIP
;
A
#
# COMPACT_ATOMS: atom_id res chain seq x y z
N MET A 1 -87.03 39.87 23.48
CA MET A 1 -87.55 39.47 22.16
C MET A 1 -87.21 40.58 21.17
N PRO A 2 -86.30 40.35 20.21
CA PRO A 2 -86.21 41.18 19.02
C PRO A 2 -87.14 40.61 17.94
N THR A 3 -87.85 41.49 17.27
CA THR A 3 -88.77 41.23 16.16
C THR A 3 -88.04 40.68 14.93
N ARG A 4 -88.46 39.47 14.51
CA ARG A 4 -88.04 38.79 13.29
C ARG A 4 -88.66 39.48 12.08
N ILE A 5 -87.85 40.14 11.25
CA ILE A 5 -88.27 40.64 9.92
C ILE A 5 -87.87 39.57 8.91
N GLU A 6 -88.85 38.85 8.35
CA GLU A 6 -88.64 37.95 7.22
C GLU A 6 -88.65 38.79 5.92
N VAL A 7 -87.56 38.74 5.15
CA VAL A 7 -87.47 39.37 3.82
C VAL A 7 -87.42 38.26 2.77
N ASN A 8 -88.39 38.27 1.85
CA ASN A 8 -88.61 37.25 0.82
C ASN A 8 -87.61 37.47 -0.35
N ASN A 9 -86.68 36.54 -0.60
CA ASN A 9 -85.51 36.72 -1.48
C ASN A 9 -85.69 36.27 -2.95
N ASN A 10 -86.91 36.17 -3.47
CA ASN A 10 -87.14 35.52 -4.78
C ASN A 10 -86.83 36.36 -6.03
N LEU A 11 -86.27 37.58 -5.91
CA LEU A 11 -85.89 38.43 -7.06
C LEU A 11 -84.37 38.48 -7.33
N ALA A 12 -83.53 37.88 -6.49
CA ALA A 12 -82.06 37.99 -6.62
C ALA A 12 -81.44 37.11 -7.72
N ASN A 13 -82.16 36.10 -8.24
CA ASN A 13 -81.58 35.12 -9.18
C ASN A 13 -81.64 35.52 -10.66
N ILE A 14 -82.09 36.74 -11.01
CA ILE A 14 -82.23 37.18 -12.42
C ILE A 14 -81.29 38.35 -12.76
N LEU A 15 -80.48 38.86 -11.82
CA LEU A 15 -79.79 40.14 -11.99
C LEU A 15 -78.27 40.20 -11.71
N THR A 16 -77.56 39.08 -11.55
CA THR A 16 -76.09 39.13 -11.41
C THR A 16 -75.36 38.24 -12.41
N PRO A 17 -74.23 38.70 -12.99
CA PRO A 17 -73.34 37.85 -13.74
C PRO A 17 -72.63 36.88 -12.78
N ILE A 18 -72.44 35.67 -13.28
CA ILE A 18 -71.88 34.49 -12.61
C ILE A 18 -70.65 34.84 -11.76
N VAL A 19 -70.80 34.75 -10.44
CA VAL A 19 -69.71 34.43 -9.51
C VAL A 19 -70.16 33.17 -8.79
N GLU A 20 -69.54 32.03 -9.09
CA GLU A 20 -69.82 30.75 -8.44
C GLU A 20 -69.54 30.84 -6.94
N ILE A 21 -70.55 30.54 -6.12
CA ILE A 21 -70.41 30.29 -4.69
C ILE A 21 -70.39 28.76 -4.49
N PRO A 22 -69.38 28.16 -3.83
CA PRO A 22 -69.31 26.72 -3.60
C PRO A 22 -70.51 26.17 -2.80
N GLN A 23 -71.05 25.02 -3.22
CA GLN A 23 -72.32 24.41 -2.79
C GLN A 23 -72.38 23.83 -1.35
N HIS A 24 -71.80 24.47 -0.32
CA HIS A 24 -71.77 23.88 1.04
C HIS A 24 -72.50 24.63 2.16
N LEU A 25 -73.49 25.48 1.86
CA LEU A 25 -74.41 25.99 2.89
C LEU A 25 -75.88 25.78 2.52
N GLN A 26 -76.59 25.01 3.38
CA GLN A 26 -78.04 24.89 3.34
C GLN A 26 -78.68 26.27 3.59
N ALA A 27 -79.66 26.62 2.77
CA ALA A 27 -80.45 27.84 2.91
C ALA A 27 -81.22 27.83 4.25
N ASN A 28 -80.74 28.61 5.24
CA ASN A 28 -81.53 29.30 6.28
C ASN A 28 -80.75 29.82 7.52
N GLN A 29 -79.41 29.93 7.51
CA GLN A 29 -78.69 30.58 8.62
C GLN A 29 -77.71 31.62 8.12
N VAL A 30 -78.12 32.89 8.16
CA VAL A 30 -77.17 34.02 8.26
C VAL A 30 -77.31 34.53 9.68
N ILE A 31 -76.42 34.10 10.56
CA ILE A 31 -76.28 34.65 11.91
C ILE A 31 -75.53 35.98 11.75
N LEU A 32 -76.24 37.09 11.88
CA LEU A 32 -75.65 38.41 12.05
C LEU A 32 -75.46 38.63 13.55
N ASP A 33 -74.35 38.14 14.10
CA ASP A 33 -73.94 38.58 15.44
C ASP A 33 -73.19 39.91 15.32
N TYR A 34 -73.78 40.90 15.96
CA TYR A 34 -73.26 42.23 16.19
C TYR A 34 -71.99 42.10 17.05
N VAL A 35 -70.82 42.41 16.49
CA VAL A 35 -69.54 42.35 17.21
C VAL A 35 -69.53 43.44 18.27
N ASP A 36 -69.77 43.04 19.52
CA ASP A 36 -69.57 43.88 20.69
C ASP A 36 -68.08 43.95 21.06
N GLN A 37 -67.74 45.06 21.69
CA GLN A 37 -66.45 45.71 21.74
C GLN A 37 -65.49 45.11 22.79
N GLU A 38 -65.09 43.83 22.73
CA GLU A 38 -64.18 43.25 23.77
C GLU A 38 -63.11 42.23 23.30
N VAL A 39 -62.53 42.37 22.10
CA VAL A 39 -61.33 41.60 21.74
C VAL A 39 -60.28 42.49 21.06
N SER A 40 -59.60 43.35 21.82
CA SER A 40 -58.53 44.23 21.30
C SER A 40 -57.17 44.13 22.00
N SER A 41 -56.91 43.10 22.82
CA SER A 41 -55.63 42.98 23.54
C SER A 41 -54.89 41.63 23.41
N ALA A 42 -55.34 40.74 22.52
CA ALA A 42 -54.56 39.58 22.12
C ALA A 42 -54.38 39.60 20.61
N PHE A 43 -53.18 39.24 20.14
CA PHE A 43 -52.74 39.17 18.74
C PHE A 43 -52.08 40.44 18.17
N SER A 44 -50.98 40.86 18.81
CA SER A 44 -49.84 41.42 18.07
C SER A 44 -49.01 40.27 17.51
N GLY A 45 -49.17 39.96 16.23
CA GLY A 45 -48.38 38.94 15.53
C GLY A 45 -49.18 38.26 14.45
N ASP A 46 -49.18 38.85 13.25
CA ASP A 46 -49.69 38.24 12.01
C ASP A 46 -49.16 36.80 11.86
N THR A 47 -49.97 35.80 11.57
CA THR A 47 -50.64 35.53 10.30
C THR A 47 -51.49 34.28 10.54
N TRP A 48 -52.48 33.99 9.69
CA TRP A 48 -53.33 32.78 9.69
C TRP A 48 -54.61 32.82 10.54
N ILE A 49 -55.55 33.70 10.17
CA ILE A 49 -56.98 33.35 10.21
C ILE A 49 -57.44 33.23 8.75
N SER A 50 -57.01 32.18 8.05
CA SER A 50 -57.63 31.77 6.77
C SER A 50 -58.60 30.60 6.92
N ASP A 51 -58.65 29.93 8.07
CA ASP A 51 -59.26 28.59 8.17
C ASP A 51 -60.47 28.51 9.12
N LYS A 52 -61.29 29.56 9.19
CA LYS A 52 -62.66 29.44 9.69
C LYS A 52 -63.66 29.79 8.57
N PRO A 53 -64.25 28.79 7.89
CA PRO A 53 -64.92 28.98 6.60
C PRO A 53 -66.27 29.71 6.66
N ASN A 54 -66.69 30.25 7.81
CA ASN A 54 -68.08 30.67 8.04
C ASN A 54 -68.27 32.13 8.48
N TYR A 55 -67.24 32.98 8.45
CA TYR A 55 -67.40 34.40 8.81
C TYR A 55 -66.90 35.33 7.70
N TYR A 56 -67.83 36.10 7.12
CA TYR A 56 -67.52 37.15 6.16
C TYR A 56 -66.93 38.36 6.87
N ASN A 57 -65.84 38.91 6.35
CA ASN A 57 -65.31 40.18 6.82
C ASN A 57 -66.23 41.35 6.41
N LYS A 58 -66.11 42.51 7.07
CA LYS A 58 -66.99 43.66 6.82
C LYS A 58 -67.01 44.09 5.34
N THR A 59 -65.89 44.05 4.65
CA THR A 59 -65.81 44.37 3.22
C THR A 59 -66.60 43.37 2.37
N GLN A 60 -66.56 42.08 2.71
CA GLN A 60 -67.37 41.05 2.06
C GLN A 60 -68.85 41.21 2.37
N VAL A 61 -69.22 41.54 3.61
CA VAL A 61 -70.61 41.83 4.00
C VAL A 61 -71.13 43.05 3.24
N ASP A 62 -70.34 44.11 3.15
CA ASP A 62 -70.70 45.34 2.43
C ASP A 62 -70.79 45.10 0.91
N THR A 63 -69.95 44.22 0.34
CA THR A 63 -70.01 43.82 -1.07
C THR A 63 -71.24 42.96 -1.37
N ILE A 64 -71.61 42.06 -0.45
CA ILE A 64 -72.83 41.25 -0.55
C ILE A 64 -74.07 42.14 -0.38
N ALA A 65 -74.05 43.12 0.52
CA ALA A 65 -75.14 44.08 0.70
C ALA A 65 -75.30 44.99 -0.54
N ALA A 66 -74.21 45.44 -1.15
CA ALA A 66 -74.22 46.27 -2.36
C ALA A 66 -74.69 45.53 -3.62
N SER A 67 -74.74 44.19 -3.62
CA SER A 67 -75.29 43.39 -4.71
C SER A 67 -76.79 43.08 -4.55
N LYS A 68 -77.43 43.57 -3.48
CA LYS A 68 -78.87 43.47 -3.27
C LYS A 68 -79.56 44.80 -3.59
N ALA A 69 -80.79 44.73 -4.08
CA ALA A 69 -81.61 45.90 -4.36
C ALA A 69 -82.00 46.63 -3.05
N ASP A 70 -81.86 47.95 -3.02
CA ASP A 70 -82.31 48.78 -1.91
C ASP A 70 -83.83 48.86 -1.90
N LEU A 71 -84.48 48.25 -0.91
CA LEU A 71 -85.93 48.26 -0.80
C LEU A 71 -86.43 49.63 -0.29
N VAL A 72 -87.28 50.29 -1.07
CA VAL A 72 -88.00 51.51 -0.63
C VAL A 72 -89.44 51.11 -0.28
N GLY A 73 -89.81 51.25 1.00
CA GLY A 73 -91.14 50.82 1.47
C GLY A 73 -91.37 49.30 1.42
N GLY A 74 -90.29 48.50 1.44
CA GLY A 74 -90.34 47.04 1.38
C GLY A 74 -90.41 46.46 -0.03
N LYS A 75 -90.33 47.29 -1.08
CA LYS A 75 -90.34 46.86 -2.49
C LYS A 75 -89.09 47.34 -3.23
N VAL A 76 -88.67 46.60 -4.26
CA VAL A 76 -87.60 47.01 -5.18
C VAL A 76 -88.11 48.19 -6.02
N PRO A 77 -87.44 49.36 -6.02
CA PRO A 77 -87.82 50.49 -6.86
C PRO A 77 -87.74 50.15 -8.34
N ALA A 78 -88.65 50.69 -9.17
CA ALA A 78 -88.66 50.45 -10.62
C ALA A 78 -87.33 50.83 -11.31
N SER A 79 -86.58 51.79 -10.77
CA SER A 79 -85.26 52.18 -11.27
C SER A 79 -84.19 51.10 -11.12
N GLN A 80 -84.43 50.07 -10.30
CA GLN A 80 -83.53 48.95 -10.08
C GLN A 80 -84.01 47.67 -10.79
N LEU A 81 -85.13 47.73 -11.51
CA LEU A 81 -85.61 46.63 -12.37
C LEU A 81 -84.94 46.70 -13.75
N PRO A 82 -84.63 45.57 -14.40
CA PRO A 82 -84.08 45.56 -15.74
C PRO A 82 -85.07 46.18 -16.74
N SER A 83 -84.57 46.89 -17.76
CA SER A 83 -85.35 47.70 -18.72
C SER A 83 -86.52 47.01 -19.46
N TYR A 84 -86.61 45.69 -19.38
CA TYR A 84 -87.70 44.87 -19.94
C TYR A 84 -88.74 44.42 -18.89
N VAL A 85 -88.62 44.91 -17.65
CA VAL A 85 -89.56 44.75 -16.55
C VAL A 85 -89.93 46.13 -16.02
N ASP A 86 -91.15 46.57 -16.34
CA ASP A 86 -91.63 47.89 -15.95
C ASP A 86 -92.06 47.93 -14.47
N ASP A 87 -92.60 46.81 -13.95
CA ASP A 87 -93.06 46.71 -12.57
C ASP A 87 -93.18 45.25 -12.08
N VAL A 88 -93.19 45.06 -10.75
CA VAL A 88 -93.47 43.77 -10.09
C VAL A 88 -94.73 43.88 -9.25
N ILE A 89 -95.76 43.13 -9.65
CA ILE A 89 -97.05 43.07 -8.95
C ILE A 89 -97.07 41.85 -8.04
N GLU A 90 -97.15 42.09 -6.75
CA GLU A 90 -97.31 41.04 -5.73
C GLU A 90 -98.78 40.92 -5.32
N VAL A 91 -99.35 39.73 -5.44
CA VAL A 91 -100.74 39.45 -5.04
C VAL A 91 -100.80 38.23 -4.12
N ALA A 92 -101.86 38.14 -3.31
CA ALA A 92 -102.04 37.07 -2.33
C ALA A 92 -101.93 35.66 -2.95
N ASN A 93 -102.59 35.43 -4.09
CA ASN A 93 -102.68 34.14 -4.76
C ASN A 93 -103.05 34.34 -6.24
N TYR A 94 -103.10 33.25 -7.02
CA TYR A 94 -103.36 33.31 -8.46
C TYR A 94 -104.73 33.93 -8.81
N ALA A 95 -105.75 33.73 -7.97
CA ALA A 95 -107.08 34.30 -8.20
C ALA A 95 -107.14 35.82 -7.97
N ALA A 96 -106.16 36.37 -7.25
CA ALA A 96 -106.02 37.81 -7.03
C ALA A 96 -105.23 38.51 -8.15
N LEU A 97 -104.77 37.79 -9.18
CA LEU A 97 -104.16 38.40 -10.35
C LEU A 97 -105.22 39.20 -11.14
N PRO A 98 -104.84 40.33 -11.77
CA PRO A 98 -105.73 41.06 -12.66
C PRO A 98 -106.31 40.14 -13.74
N VAL A 99 -107.60 40.30 -14.04
CA VAL A 99 -108.32 39.49 -15.05
C VAL A 99 -107.63 39.56 -16.42
N THR A 100 -106.99 40.70 -16.73
CA THR A 100 -106.11 40.88 -17.88
C THR A 100 -104.78 41.41 -17.39
N GLY A 101 -103.70 40.67 -17.69
CA GLY A 101 -102.34 41.10 -17.37
C GLY A 101 -101.84 42.16 -18.35
N GLU A 102 -100.79 42.88 -17.94
CA GLU A 102 -100.07 43.83 -18.76
C GLU A 102 -98.73 43.22 -19.21
N GLY A 103 -98.40 43.41 -20.49
CA GLY A 103 -97.06 43.11 -20.98
C GLY A 103 -96.03 44.00 -20.28
N GLY A 104 -94.86 43.46 -19.97
CA GLY A 104 -93.78 44.20 -19.28
C GLY A 104 -93.79 44.05 -17.76
N LYS A 105 -94.85 43.51 -17.13
CA LYS A 105 -94.89 43.28 -15.68
C LYS A 105 -94.56 41.84 -15.29
N LEU A 106 -93.95 41.69 -14.11
CA LEU A 106 -93.82 40.41 -13.43
C LEU A 106 -94.89 40.29 -12.34
N TYR A 107 -95.52 39.12 -12.25
CA TYR A 107 -96.56 38.85 -11.27
C TYR A 107 -96.09 37.79 -10.29
N VAL A 108 -96.09 38.11 -8.99
CA VAL A 108 -95.67 37.19 -7.93
C VAL A 108 -96.87 36.87 -7.06
N THR A 109 -97.18 35.58 -6.92
CA THR A 109 -98.21 35.15 -5.97
C THR A 109 -97.55 34.78 -4.65
N ILE A 110 -97.71 35.62 -3.62
CA ILE A 110 -96.97 35.51 -2.36
C ILE A 110 -97.28 34.24 -1.58
N ALA A 111 -98.49 33.68 -1.70
CA ALA A 111 -98.85 32.45 -0.99
C ALA A 111 -98.10 31.20 -1.49
N THR A 112 -97.70 31.18 -2.76
CA THR A 112 -97.07 30.01 -3.40
C THR A 112 -95.67 30.29 -3.93
N ASN A 113 -95.18 31.53 -3.78
CA ASN A 113 -93.89 31.98 -4.29
C ASN A 113 -93.70 31.72 -5.80
N LYS A 114 -94.80 31.65 -6.57
CA LYS A 114 -94.77 31.46 -8.01
C LYS A 114 -94.64 32.79 -8.75
N LEU A 115 -93.86 32.77 -9.84
CA LEU A 115 -93.62 33.90 -10.72
C LEU A 115 -94.34 33.69 -12.05
N TYR A 116 -95.07 34.70 -12.53
CA TYR A 116 -95.82 34.65 -13.78
C TYR A 116 -95.51 35.83 -14.70
N ARG A 117 -95.65 35.61 -16.01
CA ARG A 117 -95.74 36.66 -17.04
C ARG A 117 -97.04 36.56 -17.83
N TRP A 118 -97.56 37.72 -18.24
CA TRP A 118 -98.69 37.76 -19.17
C TRP A 118 -98.23 37.46 -20.60
N SER A 119 -98.81 36.44 -21.23
CA SER A 119 -98.49 36.06 -22.62
C SER A 119 -99.24 36.87 -23.69
N GLY A 120 -100.15 37.75 -23.28
CA GLY A 120 -101.16 38.36 -24.16
C GLY A 120 -102.54 37.72 -24.03
N SER A 121 -102.62 36.52 -23.46
CA SER A 121 -103.89 35.77 -23.31
C SER A 121 -104.03 35.00 -21.99
N ILE A 122 -102.93 34.57 -21.38
CA ILE A 122 -102.92 33.86 -20.09
C ILE A 122 -101.68 34.25 -19.27
N TYR A 123 -101.70 33.94 -17.97
CA TYR A 123 -100.50 33.98 -17.14
C TYR A 123 -99.69 32.69 -17.30
N VAL A 124 -98.41 32.83 -17.65
CA VAL A 124 -97.46 31.72 -17.80
C VAL A 124 -96.57 31.66 -16.57
N ASP A 125 -96.55 30.52 -15.88
CA ASP A 125 -95.66 30.25 -14.75
C ASP A 125 -94.22 30.11 -15.27
N ILE A 126 -93.31 30.90 -14.70
CA ILE A 126 -91.89 30.96 -15.06
C ILE A 126 -90.98 30.78 -13.84
N THR A 127 -91.52 30.21 -12.76
CA THR A 127 -90.74 29.92 -11.55
C THR A 127 -89.62 28.92 -11.90
N GLY A 128 -88.37 29.23 -11.55
CA GLY A 128 -87.14 28.56 -12.01
C GLY A 128 -87.22 27.02 -12.10
N GLY A 129 -86.85 26.49 -13.27
CA GLY A 129 -86.95 25.08 -13.62
C GLY A 129 -86.03 24.17 -12.81
N ALA A 130 -86.55 22.98 -12.48
CA ALA A 130 -85.76 21.90 -11.89
C ALA A 130 -84.65 21.45 -12.85
N ASP A 131 -83.49 21.18 -12.29
CA ASP A 131 -82.29 20.72 -12.99
C ASP A 131 -82.59 19.45 -13.82
N THR A 132 -82.30 19.51 -15.12
CA THR A 132 -82.73 18.50 -16.08
C THR A 132 -81.72 17.35 -16.11
N LEU A 133 -81.78 16.45 -15.13
CA LEU A 133 -80.93 15.26 -15.14
C LEU A 133 -81.42 14.24 -16.18
N VAL A 134 -80.50 13.76 -17.02
CA VAL A 134 -80.72 12.63 -17.94
C VAL A 134 -80.76 11.35 -17.12
N THR A 135 -81.88 10.62 -17.18
CA THR A 135 -82.16 9.46 -16.33
C THR A 135 -82.14 8.12 -17.08
N GLY A 136 -81.96 8.14 -18.40
CA GLY A 136 -81.78 6.92 -19.21
C GLY A 136 -81.94 7.14 -20.71
N GLY A 137 -81.85 6.08 -21.52
CA GLY A 137 -82.02 6.17 -22.97
C GLY A 137 -82.08 4.83 -23.70
N THR A 138 -82.42 4.87 -24.99
CA THR A 138 -82.43 3.72 -25.92
C THR A 138 -81.69 4.08 -27.20
N TYR A 139 -80.88 3.15 -27.73
CA TYR A 139 -80.21 3.29 -29.02
C TYR A 139 -80.83 2.34 -30.05
N THR A 140 -81.17 2.85 -31.23
CA THR A 140 -81.63 2.02 -32.35
C THR A 140 -81.18 2.68 -33.65
N ALA A 141 -80.42 1.94 -34.47
CA ALA A 141 -80.07 2.28 -35.85
C ALA A 141 -79.56 3.73 -36.06
N GLY A 142 -78.48 4.13 -35.38
CA GLY A 142 -77.86 5.45 -35.59
C GLY A 142 -78.53 6.61 -34.84
N VAL A 143 -79.55 6.32 -34.03
CA VAL A 143 -80.32 7.31 -33.26
C VAL A 143 -80.29 6.96 -31.77
N ALA A 144 -79.81 7.90 -30.96
CA ALA A 144 -79.86 7.81 -29.51
C ALA A 144 -80.98 8.70 -28.96
N THR A 145 -81.84 8.13 -28.11
CA THR A 145 -82.91 8.87 -27.44
C THR A 145 -82.68 8.85 -25.93
N PHE A 146 -82.65 10.02 -25.31
CA PHE A 146 -82.47 10.17 -23.87
C PHE A 146 -83.77 10.65 -23.22
N ARG A 147 -84.04 10.16 -22.00
CA ARG A 147 -85.16 10.59 -21.15
C ARG A 147 -84.63 11.47 -20.02
N ASN A 148 -85.37 12.51 -19.66
CA ASN A 148 -85.09 13.32 -18.48
C ASN A 148 -85.97 12.90 -17.28
N ASN A 149 -85.63 13.40 -16.10
CA ASN A 149 -86.41 13.21 -14.86
C ASN A 149 -87.83 13.83 -14.90
N THR A 150 -88.18 14.63 -15.91
CA THR A 150 -89.51 15.24 -16.10
C THR A 150 -90.35 14.54 -17.18
N GLY A 151 -89.89 13.40 -17.72
CA GLY A 151 -90.59 12.64 -18.77
C GLY A 151 -90.45 13.16 -20.20
N GLY A 152 -89.67 14.22 -20.42
CA GLY A 152 -89.30 14.73 -21.74
C GLY A 152 -88.18 13.92 -22.39
N THR A 153 -88.06 14.04 -23.72
CA THR A 153 -86.99 13.42 -24.50
C THR A 153 -86.29 14.42 -25.40
N PHE A 154 -85.00 14.17 -25.67
CA PHE A 154 -84.31 14.78 -26.79
C PHE A 154 -83.54 13.69 -27.57
N THR A 155 -83.36 13.93 -28.86
CA THR A 155 -82.86 12.95 -29.82
C THR A 155 -81.57 13.45 -30.44
N VAL A 156 -80.55 12.59 -30.44
CA VAL A 156 -79.29 12.85 -31.15
C VAL A 156 -79.20 11.89 -32.32
N THR A 157 -78.95 12.43 -33.51
CA THR A 157 -78.85 11.68 -34.77
C THR A 157 -77.47 11.90 -35.39
N GLY A 158 -77.00 10.95 -36.21
CA GLY A 158 -75.70 11.06 -36.90
C GLY A 158 -74.61 10.10 -36.40
N PHE A 159 -74.95 9.10 -35.59
CA PHE A 159 -73.99 8.05 -35.21
C PHE A 159 -73.71 7.12 -36.40
N ASN A 160 -72.43 6.86 -36.69
CA ASN A 160 -72.00 6.07 -37.84
C ASN A 160 -72.22 4.57 -37.60
N THR A 161 -73.27 4.00 -38.19
CA THR A 161 -73.50 2.56 -38.17
C THR A 161 -72.54 1.86 -39.13
N GLY A 162 -71.40 1.36 -38.62
CA GLY A 162 -70.43 0.62 -39.43
C GLY A 162 -69.19 0.15 -38.67
N ASN A 163 -68.86 0.79 -37.56
CA ASN A 163 -67.87 0.30 -36.61
C ASN A 163 -68.61 -0.32 -35.42
N THR A 164 -68.05 -1.40 -34.84
CA THR A 164 -68.50 -1.90 -33.53
C THR A 164 -68.09 -0.88 -32.48
N GLU A 165 -68.81 0.23 -32.42
CA GLU A 165 -68.60 1.25 -31.41
C GLU A 165 -69.08 0.65 -30.09
N VAL A 166 -68.13 0.44 -29.17
CA VAL A 166 -68.36 -0.12 -27.85
C VAL A 166 -68.89 1.01 -26.97
N PHE A 167 -70.20 1.01 -26.70
CA PHE A 167 -70.82 1.96 -25.78
C PHE A 167 -71.29 1.24 -24.52
N VAL A 168 -71.22 1.93 -23.40
CA VAL A 168 -71.77 1.47 -22.13
C VAL A 168 -73.29 1.54 -22.20
N THR A 169 -73.96 0.40 -22.33
CA THR A 169 -75.43 0.29 -22.46
C THR A 169 -76.15 0.18 -21.13
N GLY A 170 -75.42 0.16 -20.02
CA GLY A 170 -75.97 0.18 -18.67
C GLY A 170 -74.93 -0.20 -17.61
N GLY A 171 -75.31 -0.07 -16.34
CA GLY A 171 -74.50 -0.55 -15.22
C GLY A 171 -75.32 -0.80 -13.96
N THR A 172 -74.80 -1.65 -13.08
CA THR A 172 -75.36 -1.94 -11.76
C THR A 172 -74.39 -1.50 -10.69
N TYR A 173 -74.84 -0.68 -9.74
CA TYR A 173 -74.10 -0.38 -8.52
C TYR A 173 -74.64 -1.24 -7.39
N THR A 174 -73.79 -2.08 -6.80
CA THR A 174 -74.16 -2.89 -5.65
C THR A 174 -72.98 -2.99 -4.69
N ALA A 175 -73.18 -2.60 -3.44
CA ALA A 175 -72.21 -2.73 -2.35
C ALA A 175 -70.78 -2.24 -2.69
N GLY A 176 -70.65 -1.02 -3.24
CA GLY A 176 -69.33 -0.43 -3.53
C GLY A 176 -68.67 -0.91 -4.82
N THR A 177 -69.41 -1.64 -5.66
CA THR A 177 -68.95 -2.09 -6.98
C THR A 177 -69.89 -1.59 -8.06
N ALA A 178 -69.35 -0.86 -9.04
CA ALA A 178 -70.04 -0.45 -10.26
C ALA A 178 -69.62 -1.37 -11.41
N THR A 179 -70.54 -2.15 -11.95
CA THR A 179 -70.32 -2.98 -13.13
C THR A 179 -70.96 -2.31 -14.33
N PHE A 180 -70.19 -2.07 -15.39
CA PHE A 180 -70.65 -1.48 -16.63
C PHE A 180 -70.66 -2.55 -17.72
N ARG A 181 -71.78 -2.66 -18.44
CA ARG A 181 -71.95 -3.60 -19.54
C ARG A 181 -71.86 -2.86 -20.86
N ASN A 182 -71.09 -3.39 -21.80
CA ASN A 182 -71.09 -2.88 -23.17
C ASN A 182 -72.13 -3.60 -24.04
N ASN A 183 -72.38 -3.05 -25.23
CA ASN A 183 -73.28 -3.62 -26.24
C ASN A 183 -72.76 -4.93 -26.90
N THR A 184 -71.52 -5.35 -26.65
CA THR A 184 -70.91 -6.58 -27.21
C THR A 184 -70.85 -7.74 -26.22
N GLY A 185 -71.41 -7.59 -25.01
CA GLY A 185 -71.41 -8.62 -23.96
C GLY A 185 -70.20 -8.59 -23.02
N GLY A 186 -69.24 -7.70 -23.26
CA GLY A 186 -68.14 -7.43 -22.35
C GLY A 186 -68.60 -6.64 -21.13
N THR A 187 -67.94 -6.88 -19.99
CA THR A 187 -68.18 -6.16 -18.75
C THR A 187 -66.87 -5.63 -18.21
N PHE A 188 -66.80 -4.33 -17.94
CA PHE A 188 -65.73 -3.79 -17.09
C PHE A 188 -66.31 -3.48 -15.72
N THR A 189 -65.65 -3.96 -14.68
CA THR A 189 -66.09 -3.80 -13.30
C THR A 189 -65.11 -2.91 -12.56
N VAL A 190 -65.65 -1.91 -11.85
CA VAL A 190 -64.91 -1.01 -10.97
C VAL A 190 -65.39 -1.27 -9.55
N SER A 191 -64.50 -1.75 -8.69
CA SER A 191 -64.77 -2.02 -7.27
C SER A 191 -63.95 -1.12 -6.35
N GLY A 192 -64.46 -0.84 -5.14
CA GLY A 192 -63.77 -0.03 -4.13
C GLY A 192 -64.46 1.29 -3.77
N PHE A 193 -65.68 1.55 -4.23
CA PHE A 193 -66.43 2.74 -3.85
C PHE A 193 -66.91 2.64 -2.39
N ALA A 194 -66.10 3.15 -1.45
CA ALA A 194 -66.54 3.33 -0.07
C ALA A 194 -67.48 4.55 0.01
N THR A 195 -68.76 4.31 0.32
CA THR A 195 -69.70 5.41 0.58
C THR A 195 -69.24 6.19 1.82
N GLY A 196 -68.82 7.44 1.64
CA GLY A 196 -68.42 8.35 2.73
C GLY A 196 -66.92 8.46 3.00
N SER A 197 -66.03 7.90 2.17
CA SER A 197 -64.58 8.11 2.27
C SER A 197 -64.12 9.34 1.50
N THR A 198 -63.24 10.15 2.08
CA THR A 198 -62.63 11.35 1.44
C THR A 198 -61.54 11.02 0.43
N THR A 199 -61.15 9.75 0.32
CA THR A 199 -60.15 9.26 -0.64
C THR A 199 -60.62 7.91 -1.18
N PRO A 200 -61.33 7.88 -2.34
CA PRO A 200 -61.72 6.63 -2.97
C PRO A 200 -60.48 5.93 -3.53
N THR A 201 -60.21 4.69 -3.12
CA THR A 201 -59.14 3.86 -3.67
C THR A 201 -59.73 2.94 -4.76
N LEU A 202 -59.19 3.02 -5.97
CA LEU A 202 -59.51 2.09 -7.06
C LEU A 202 -58.84 0.75 -6.75
N GLN A 203 -59.60 -0.24 -6.28
CA GLN A 203 -59.03 -1.52 -5.84
C GLN A 203 -58.72 -2.49 -6.99
N GLN A 204 -59.55 -2.52 -8.03
CA GLN A 204 -59.38 -3.44 -9.15
C GLN A 204 -60.14 -2.97 -10.39
N VAL A 205 -59.49 -3.01 -11.56
CA VAL A 205 -60.13 -2.95 -12.88
C VAL A 205 -60.00 -4.32 -13.51
N THR A 206 -61.11 -5.05 -13.60
CA THR A 206 -61.14 -6.38 -14.23
C THR A 206 -61.92 -6.29 -15.54
N ASP A 207 -61.24 -6.53 -16.66
CA ASP A 207 -61.90 -6.88 -17.93
C ASP A 207 -62.10 -8.41 -17.93
N ALA A 208 -63.33 -8.83 -17.62
CA ALA A 208 -63.68 -10.23 -17.52
C ALA A 208 -64.24 -10.80 -18.84
N GLY A 209 -64.17 -10.08 -19.97
CA GLY A 209 -65.12 -10.36 -21.05
C GLY A 209 -64.75 -10.09 -22.49
N ASN A 210 -63.51 -9.79 -22.88
CA ASN A 210 -63.21 -9.66 -24.30
C ASN A 210 -62.02 -10.51 -24.78
N SER A 211 -62.32 -11.46 -25.66
CA SER A 211 -61.37 -12.36 -26.35
C SER A 211 -60.65 -11.68 -27.52
N THR A 212 -60.73 -10.35 -27.61
CA THR A 212 -59.94 -9.55 -28.54
C THR A 212 -59.07 -8.62 -27.71
N ASP A 213 -57.75 -8.86 -27.69
CA ASP A 213 -56.68 -8.07 -27.08
C ASP A 213 -56.80 -6.56 -27.39
N GLN A 214 -57.72 -5.86 -26.76
CA GLN A 214 -57.79 -4.41 -26.81
C GLN A 214 -57.31 -3.90 -25.46
N PRO A 215 -56.18 -3.16 -25.41
CA PRO A 215 -55.64 -2.66 -24.16
C PRO A 215 -56.64 -1.71 -23.51
N VAL A 216 -56.78 -1.78 -22.18
CA VAL A 216 -57.47 -0.76 -21.41
C VAL A 216 -56.57 0.49 -21.41
N ILE A 217 -56.98 1.52 -22.15
CA ILE A 217 -56.24 2.78 -22.26
C ILE A 217 -56.70 3.72 -21.15
N PHE A 218 -55.76 4.15 -20.30
CA PHE A 218 -55.96 5.24 -19.35
C PHE A 218 -55.42 6.53 -19.96
N GLU A 219 -56.29 7.49 -20.30
CA GLU A 219 -55.92 8.83 -20.77
C GLU A 219 -55.61 9.72 -19.55
N GLY A 220 -54.39 10.27 -19.46
CA GLY A 220 -53.94 11.14 -18.36
C GLY A 220 -52.89 10.50 -17.44
N THR A 221 -52.67 11.10 -16.26
CA THR A 221 -51.71 10.58 -15.26
C THR A 221 -52.33 9.42 -14.49
N VAL A 222 -51.66 8.26 -14.48
CA VAL A 222 -52.01 7.11 -13.64
C VAL A 222 -51.09 7.11 -12.43
N GLU A 223 -51.66 7.28 -11.23
CA GLU A 223 -50.92 7.21 -9.97
C GLU A 223 -51.20 5.86 -9.27
N ILE A 224 -50.14 5.10 -8.99
CA ILE A 224 -50.22 3.83 -8.27
C ILE A 224 -49.64 4.07 -6.87
N GLN A 225 -50.51 4.10 -5.86
CA GLN A 225 -50.13 4.45 -4.48
C GLN A 225 -49.74 3.24 -3.61
N SER A 226 -49.91 2.03 -4.12
CA SER A 226 -49.61 0.78 -3.41
C SER A 226 -48.58 -0.04 -4.20
N SER A 227 -48.65 -1.35 -4.15
CA SER A 227 -47.75 -2.24 -4.88
C SER A 227 -48.24 -2.51 -6.31
N LEU A 228 -47.31 -2.74 -7.23
CA LEU A 228 -47.60 -3.00 -8.65
C LEU A 228 -47.07 -4.39 -9.05
N MET A 229 -47.92 -5.20 -9.69
CA MET A 229 -47.55 -6.48 -10.30
C MET A 229 -47.77 -6.38 -11.82
N GLN A 230 -46.75 -6.74 -12.61
CA GLN A 230 -46.80 -6.67 -14.08
C GLN A 230 -46.24 -7.95 -14.72
N GLY A 231 -47.07 -8.76 -15.38
CA GLY A 231 -46.61 -9.95 -16.10
C GLY A 231 -47.31 -11.23 -15.66
N LEU A 232 -46.72 -12.38 -15.98
CA LEU A 232 -47.29 -13.71 -15.74
C LEU A 232 -46.73 -14.33 -14.46
N ASP A 233 -47.57 -14.93 -13.63
CA ASP A 233 -47.17 -15.60 -12.37
C ASP A 233 -46.32 -14.71 -11.43
N VAL A 234 -46.58 -13.41 -11.46
CA VAL A 234 -45.92 -12.41 -10.61
C VAL A 234 -46.65 -12.30 -9.26
N SER A 235 -45.90 -12.12 -8.18
CA SER A 235 -46.45 -11.98 -6.83
C SER A 235 -45.81 -10.84 -6.04
N VAL A 236 -46.63 -10.07 -5.33
CA VAL A 236 -46.19 -9.16 -4.28
C VAL A 236 -46.83 -9.60 -2.97
N TRP A 237 -46.06 -9.61 -1.87
CA TRP A 237 -46.63 -9.97 -0.57
C TRP A 237 -47.72 -8.97 -0.15
N THR A 238 -48.86 -9.48 0.33
CA THR A 238 -50.02 -8.66 0.74
C THR A 238 -49.73 -7.68 1.88
N GLY A 239 -48.64 -7.89 2.64
CA GLY A 239 -48.15 -6.97 3.66
C GLY A 239 -47.12 -5.96 3.17
N ALA A 240 -46.61 -6.10 1.95
CA ALA A 240 -45.57 -5.24 1.40
C ALA A 240 -46.17 -3.91 0.91
N THR A 241 -45.61 -2.80 1.35
CA THR A 241 -45.97 -1.44 0.93
C THR A 241 -45.07 -0.99 -0.22
N ALA A 242 -45.67 -0.45 -1.29
CA ALA A 242 -44.98 0.14 -2.44
C ALA A 242 -43.90 -0.77 -3.07
N ALA A 243 -44.19 -2.08 -3.15
CA ALA A 243 -43.31 -3.05 -3.80
C ALA A 243 -43.69 -3.24 -5.28
N HIS A 244 -42.71 -3.55 -6.12
CA HIS A 244 -42.92 -3.80 -7.53
C HIS A 244 -42.38 -5.17 -7.94
N ALA A 245 -43.19 -5.95 -8.66
CA ALA A 245 -42.71 -7.15 -9.32
C ALA A 245 -43.12 -7.14 -10.80
N GLN A 246 -42.20 -7.51 -11.70
CA GLN A 246 -42.41 -7.53 -13.14
C GLN A 246 -41.79 -8.78 -13.81
N GLY A 247 -42.46 -9.29 -14.86
CA GLY A 247 -41.92 -10.33 -15.76
C GLY A 247 -42.62 -11.68 -15.60
N PHE A 248 -41.87 -12.76 -15.43
CA PHE A 248 -42.40 -14.12 -15.29
C PHE A 248 -41.92 -14.76 -13.98
N GLY A 249 -42.83 -15.12 -13.08
CA GLY A 249 -42.47 -15.78 -11.83
C GLY A 249 -41.72 -14.89 -10.82
N SER A 250 -41.66 -13.57 -11.05
CA SER A 250 -40.97 -12.62 -10.18
C SER A 250 -41.77 -12.34 -8.90
N ILE A 251 -41.07 -12.23 -7.76
CA ILE A 251 -41.68 -12.07 -6.44
C ILE A 251 -40.99 -10.94 -5.68
N ALA A 252 -41.76 -9.93 -5.26
CA ALA A 252 -41.29 -8.89 -4.34
C ALA A 252 -42.01 -9.01 -2.97
N GLN A 253 -41.28 -9.40 -1.93
CA GLN A 253 -41.82 -9.62 -0.59
C GLN A 253 -41.50 -8.48 0.38
N GLY A 254 -40.35 -7.81 0.27
CA GLY A 254 -40.01 -6.71 1.16
C GLY A 254 -40.83 -5.43 0.91
N ASN A 255 -41.01 -4.61 1.94
CA ASN A 255 -41.49 -3.23 1.74
C ASN A 255 -40.53 -2.50 0.80
N TYR A 256 -41.04 -1.75 -0.18
CA TYR A 256 -40.25 -1.03 -1.19
C TYR A 256 -39.36 -1.92 -2.08
N ALA A 257 -39.58 -3.24 -2.08
CA ALA A 257 -38.77 -4.17 -2.87
C ALA A 257 -39.12 -4.13 -4.36
N HIS A 258 -38.14 -4.42 -5.21
CA HIS A 258 -38.30 -4.49 -6.67
C HIS A 258 -37.77 -5.81 -7.22
N ALA A 259 -38.60 -6.59 -7.90
CA ALA A 259 -38.20 -7.82 -8.59
C ALA A 259 -38.57 -7.76 -10.08
N GLU A 260 -37.61 -7.86 -11.00
CA GLU A 260 -37.87 -7.84 -12.46
C GLU A 260 -37.18 -8.99 -13.21
N GLY A 261 -37.80 -9.51 -14.28
CA GLY A 261 -37.22 -10.56 -15.12
C GLY A 261 -37.91 -11.92 -14.98
N GLU A 262 -37.11 -13.00 -14.91
CA GLU A 262 -37.60 -14.38 -14.86
C GLU A 262 -37.17 -15.06 -13.55
N TYR A 263 -38.14 -15.51 -12.74
CA TYR A 263 -37.92 -16.18 -11.45
C TYR A 263 -37.07 -15.36 -10.47
N THR A 264 -37.22 -14.04 -10.42
CA THR A 264 -36.49 -13.19 -9.47
C THR A 264 -37.22 -13.06 -8.13
N LEU A 265 -36.46 -12.92 -7.04
CA LEU A 265 -37.00 -12.80 -5.69
C LEU A 265 -36.34 -11.65 -4.93
N ALA A 266 -37.08 -10.59 -4.65
CA ALA A 266 -36.67 -9.47 -3.80
C ALA A 266 -37.35 -9.60 -2.43
N ASN A 267 -36.67 -10.22 -1.47
CA ASN A 267 -37.23 -10.63 -0.17
C ASN A 267 -36.99 -9.59 0.94
N GLY A 268 -35.82 -8.96 0.99
CA GLY A 268 -35.49 -7.96 2.00
C GLY A 268 -36.19 -6.61 1.80
N ILE A 269 -36.29 -5.80 2.86
CA ILE A 269 -36.84 -4.44 2.78
C ILE A 269 -35.97 -3.58 1.86
N GLY A 270 -36.58 -2.90 0.88
CA GLY A 270 -35.88 -2.08 -0.11
C GLY A 270 -34.88 -2.87 -0.97
N SER A 271 -35.06 -4.18 -1.10
CA SER A 271 -34.20 -5.04 -1.92
C SER A 271 -34.55 -4.96 -3.41
N HIS A 272 -33.58 -5.24 -4.28
CA HIS A 272 -33.74 -5.24 -5.74
C HIS A 272 -33.22 -6.56 -6.33
N ALA A 273 -34.04 -7.29 -7.08
CA ALA A 273 -33.64 -8.49 -7.81
C ALA A 273 -33.99 -8.39 -9.30
N GLU A 274 -33.02 -8.44 -10.20
CA GLU A 274 -33.23 -8.36 -11.65
C GLU A 274 -32.54 -9.48 -12.44
N GLY A 275 -33.10 -9.86 -13.59
CA GLY A 275 -32.51 -10.86 -14.50
C GLY A 275 -33.16 -12.25 -14.42
N LEU A 276 -32.36 -13.32 -14.39
CA LEU A 276 -32.82 -14.71 -14.40
C LEU A 276 -32.46 -15.43 -13.10
N SER A 277 -33.46 -15.91 -12.35
CA SER A 277 -33.26 -16.69 -11.13
C SER A 277 -32.37 -15.99 -10.09
N THR A 278 -32.54 -14.67 -9.94
CA THR A 278 -31.77 -13.87 -8.98
C THR A 278 -32.54 -13.69 -7.67
N THR A 279 -31.84 -13.59 -6.54
CA THR A 279 -32.44 -13.47 -5.22
C THR A 279 -31.74 -12.44 -4.36
N ALA A 280 -32.47 -11.43 -3.89
CA ALA A 280 -32.02 -10.40 -2.96
C ALA A 280 -32.70 -10.60 -1.60
N ASN A 281 -32.04 -11.30 -0.68
CA ASN A 281 -32.57 -11.69 0.63
C ASN A 281 -32.35 -10.65 1.74
N GLY A 282 -31.24 -9.92 1.72
CA GLY A 282 -30.91 -8.94 2.76
C GLY A 282 -31.67 -7.63 2.62
N GLU A 283 -31.78 -6.86 3.69
CA GLU A 283 -32.29 -5.49 3.64
C GLU A 283 -31.38 -4.62 2.77
N HIS A 284 -31.97 -3.80 1.91
CA HIS A 284 -31.26 -2.93 0.97
C HIS A 284 -30.24 -3.67 0.07
N SER A 285 -30.46 -4.96 -0.16
CA SER A 285 -29.59 -5.80 -1.00
C SER A 285 -29.97 -5.70 -2.48
N HIS A 286 -29.03 -6.00 -3.37
CA HIS A 286 -29.25 -5.99 -4.81
C HIS A 286 -28.64 -7.25 -5.46
N ALA A 287 -29.44 -7.98 -6.24
CA ALA A 287 -28.99 -9.13 -7.02
C ALA A 287 -29.36 -8.96 -8.50
N GLN A 288 -28.39 -9.07 -9.41
CA GLN A 288 -28.60 -8.91 -10.85
C GLN A 288 -27.85 -9.93 -11.70
N GLY A 289 -28.36 -10.25 -12.89
CA GLY A 289 -27.71 -11.18 -13.83
C GLY A 289 -28.42 -12.55 -13.85
N ALA A 290 -27.69 -13.65 -13.67
CA ALA A 290 -28.25 -15.00 -13.75
C ALA A 290 -27.81 -15.88 -12.56
N ASN A 291 -28.75 -16.47 -11.83
CA ASN A 291 -28.48 -17.34 -10.67
C ASN A 291 -27.62 -16.65 -9.59
N THR A 292 -27.87 -15.37 -9.29
CA THR A 292 -27.10 -14.61 -8.29
C THR A 292 -27.88 -14.43 -6.99
N GLU A 293 -27.18 -14.46 -5.85
CA GLU A 293 -27.78 -14.34 -4.52
C GLU A 293 -27.11 -13.23 -3.69
N ALA A 294 -27.87 -12.26 -3.19
CA ALA A 294 -27.45 -11.25 -2.22
C ALA A 294 -28.09 -11.56 -0.86
N ASN A 295 -27.36 -12.25 0.01
CA ASN A 295 -27.89 -13.02 1.15
C ASN A 295 -27.88 -12.31 2.51
N ASP A 296 -27.28 -11.12 2.61
CA ASP A 296 -27.15 -10.37 3.86
C ASP A 296 -27.41 -8.87 3.61
N ASP A 297 -27.54 -8.08 4.66
CA ASP A 297 -27.91 -6.66 4.55
C ASP A 297 -26.83 -5.87 3.80
N TYR A 298 -27.28 -4.93 2.96
CA TYR A 298 -26.44 -4.06 2.14
C TYR A 298 -25.52 -4.80 1.16
N THR A 299 -25.87 -6.03 0.75
CA THR A 299 -25.07 -6.81 -0.19
C THR A 299 -25.38 -6.53 -1.66
N PHE A 300 -24.39 -6.70 -2.53
CA PHE A 300 -24.56 -6.62 -3.99
C PHE A 300 -23.99 -7.87 -4.66
N ALA A 301 -24.79 -8.57 -5.46
CA ALA A 301 -24.35 -9.72 -6.26
C ALA A 301 -24.67 -9.52 -7.74
N SER A 302 -23.67 -9.68 -8.61
CA SER A 302 -23.84 -9.55 -10.06
C SER A 302 -23.04 -10.58 -10.86
N GLY A 303 -23.48 -10.84 -12.10
CA GLY A 303 -22.85 -11.77 -13.03
C GLY A 303 -23.64 -13.08 -13.14
N MET A 304 -22.94 -14.22 -13.05
CA MET A 304 -23.55 -15.54 -13.17
C MET A 304 -23.13 -16.45 -12.00
N SER A 305 -24.09 -17.11 -11.35
CA SER A 305 -23.84 -18.07 -10.27
C SER A 305 -23.07 -17.50 -9.07
N SER A 306 -23.21 -16.20 -8.78
CA SER A 306 -22.41 -15.49 -7.77
C SER A 306 -23.20 -15.22 -6.48
N LYS A 307 -22.54 -15.26 -5.32
CA LYS A 307 -23.21 -15.12 -4.00
C LYS A 307 -22.52 -14.14 -3.06
N ALA A 308 -23.16 -13.01 -2.75
CA ALA A 308 -22.74 -12.14 -1.66
C ALA A 308 -23.37 -12.62 -0.35
N LYS A 309 -22.58 -13.29 0.51
CA LYS A 309 -23.07 -14.03 1.69
C LYS A 309 -23.01 -13.28 3.02
N HIS A 310 -22.35 -12.13 3.07
CA HIS A 310 -21.97 -11.47 4.33
C HIS A 310 -22.26 -9.97 4.31
N TYR A 311 -22.54 -9.40 5.47
CA TYR A 311 -22.87 -7.99 5.68
C TYR A 311 -22.00 -7.03 4.86
N ALA A 312 -22.67 -6.16 4.10
CA ALA A 312 -22.05 -5.12 3.28
C ALA A 312 -20.94 -5.65 2.34
N SER A 313 -21.08 -6.87 1.82
CA SER A 313 -20.17 -7.45 0.81
C SER A 313 -20.69 -7.29 -0.62
N GLN A 314 -19.76 -7.24 -1.57
CA GLN A 314 -20.03 -7.10 -2.99
C GLN A 314 -19.36 -8.22 -3.77
N VAL A 315 -20.07 -8.83 -4.72
CA VAL A 315 -19.50 -9.81 -5.66
C VAL A 315 -19.88 -9.50 -7.10
N LEU A 316 -18.93 -9.65 -8.03
CA LEU A 316 -19.13 -9.44 -9.47
C LEU A 316 -18.34 -10.46 -10.30
N GLY A 317 -19.03 -11.35 -11.01
CA GLY A 317 -18.35 -12.30 -11.90
C GLY A 317 -19.06 -13.63 -12.08
N LEU A 318 -18.29 -14.69 -12.34
CA LEU A 318 -18.78 -16.05 -12.54
C LEU A 318 -18.44 -16.95 -11.35
N GLY A 319 -19.44 -17.46 -10.64
CA GLY A 319 -19.21 -18.41 -9.56
C GLY A 319 -18.42 -17.83 -8.39
N VAL A 320 -18.47 -16.51 -8.17
CA VAL A 320 -17.73 -15.85 -7.07
C VAL A 320 -18.58 -15.71 -5.82
N GLU A 321 -17.96 -15.83 -4.65
CA GLU A 321 -18.63 -15.74 -3.36
C GLU A 321 -17.83 -14.90 -2.35
N SER A 322 -18.51 -14.02 -1.62
CA SER A 322 -17.90 -13.37 -0.47
C SER A 322 -17.77 -14.36 0.68
N THR A 323 -16.63 -14.32 1.36
CA THR A 323 -16.28 -15.17 2.49
C THR A 323 -16.27 -14.43 3.82
N VAL A 324 -16.24 -13.09 3.80
CA VAL A 324 -16.25 -12.22 5.00
C VAL A 324 -17.10 -10.96 4.76
N GLN A 325 -17.49 -10.30 5.85
CA GLN A 325 -18.14 -8.98 5.84
C GLN A 325 -17.21 -7.89 5.27
N PHE A 326 -17.79 -6.86 4.64
CA PHE A 326 -17.07 -5.73 4.00
C PHE A 326 -16.13 -6.11 2.85
N GLN A 327 -16.26 -7.31 2.29
CA GLN A 327 -15.41 -7.80 1.21
C GLN A 327 -15.97 -7.41 -0.16
N THR A 328 -15.07 -7.11 -1.10
CA THR A 328 -15.38 -7.11 -2.53
C THR A 328 -14.71 -8.30 -3.22
N VAL A 329 -15.45 -9.07 -4.01
CA VAL A 329 -14.91 -10.23 -4.75
C VAL A 329 -15.23 -10.10 -6.23
N VAL A 330 -14.24 -10.28 -7.10
CA VAL A 330 -14.42 -10.19 -8.55
C VAL A 330 -13.75 -11.36 -9.29
N GLY A 331 -14.07 -11.54 -10.56
CA GLY A 331 -13.41 -12.52 -11.43
C GLY A 331 -14.22 -13.81 -11.55
N GLN A 332 -13.58 -14.96 -11.38
CA GLN A 332 -14.26 -16.26 -11.46
C GLN A 332 -13.78 -17.24 -10.40
N TYR A 333 -14.73 -17.96 -9.79
CA TYR A 333 -14.47 -19.09 -8.89
C TYR A 333 -13.35 -18.80 -7.86
N ASN A 334 -13.52 -17.75 -7.06
CA ASN A 334 -12.59 -17.42 -5.97
C ASN A 334 -12.58 -18.53 -4.91
N LYS A 335 -11.48 -18.66 -4.18
CA LYS A 335 -11.31 -19.65 -3.13
C LYS A 335 -12.26 -19.36 -1.96
N THR A 336 -13.02 -20.37 -1.56
CA THR A 336 -13.96 -20.27 -0.42
C THR A 336 -13.68 -21.24 0.71
N SER A 337 -12.81 -22.23 0.49
CA SER A 337 -12.43 -23.23 1.47
C SER A 337 -11.38 -22.76 2.49
N SER A 338 -10.76 -21.60 2.26
CA SER A 338 -9.78 -20.99 3.17
C SER A 338 -10.22 -19.58 3.52
N PHE A 339 -10.94 -19.46 4.63
CA PHE A 339 -11.41 -18.20 5.16
C PHE A 339 -10.22 -17.36 5.69
N ASN A 340 -10.04 -16.17 5.13
CA ASN A 340 -9.13 -15.17 5.66
C ASN A 340 -9.96 -13.98 6.19
N PRO A 341 -10.11 -13.82 7.52
CA PRO A 341 -10.92 -12.74 8.10
C PRO A 341 -10.40 -11.33 7.80
N ALA A 342 -9.17 -11.22 7.29
CA ALA A 342 -8.54 -9.94 6.97
C ALA A 342 -8.73 -9.51 5.50
N SER A 343 -9.31 -10.36 4.65
CA SER A 343 -9.51 -10.07 3.23
C SER A 343 -10.53 -8.94 3.02
N LEU A 344 -10.14 -7.95 2.23
CA LEU A 344 -10.97 -6.79 1.85
C LEU A 344 -11.35 -6.85 0.38
N PHE A 345 -10.43 -7.27 -0.49
CA PHE A 345 -10.67 -7.41 -1.93
C PHE A 345 -10.00 -8.65 -2.48
N VAL A 346 -10.77 -9.51 -3.17
CA VAL A 346 -10.28 -10.78 -3.73
C VAL A 346 -10.59 -10.84 -5.21
N ILE A 347 -9.62 -11.30 -6.00
CA ILE A 347 -9.80 -11.58 -7.43
C ILE A 347 -9.68 -13.09 -7.63
N GLY A 348 -10.79 -13.74 -7.96
CA GLY A 348 -10.85 -15.15 -8.29
C GLY A 348 -10.37 -15.43 -9.72
N ASN A 349 -9.61 -16.50 -9.90
CA ASN A 349 -9.18 -17.02 -11.19
C ASN A 349 -9.33 -18.54 -11.32
N GLY A 350 -10.20 -19.16 -10.51
CA GLY A 350 -10.54 -20.58 -10.62
C GLY A 350 -11.22 -20.92 -11.94
N ILE A 351 -11.41 -22.21 -12.21
CA ILE A 351 -12.03 -22.69 -13.46
C ILE A 351 -13.49 -23.10 -13.23
N ASP A 352 -13.76 -23.76 -12.11
CA ASP A 352 -15.06 -24.28 -11.69
C ASP A 352 -15.14 -24.37 -10.14
N ASP A 353 -16.26 -24.89 -9.62
CA ASP A 353 -16.48 -25.03 -8.18
C ASP A 353 -15.54 -26.06 -7.52
N GLU A 354 -15.02 -27.04 -8.27
CA GLU A 354 -14.01 -27.98 -7.77
C GLU A 354 -12.60 -27.39 -7.73
N THR A 355 -12.30 -26.41 -8.60
CA THR A 355 -10.95 -25.85 -8.81
C THR A 355 -10.88 -24.35 -8.55
N ARG A 356 -11.51 -23.91 -7.45
CA ARG A 356 -11.48 -22.51 -7.01
C ARG A 356 -10.08 -22.02 -6.66
N SER A 357 -9.73 -20.81 -7.11
CA SER A 357 -8.44 -20.17 -6.81
C SER A 357 -8.51 -18.65 -6.87
N ASP A 358 -7.56 -17.98 -6.21
CA ASP A 358 -7.44 -16.52 -6.19
C ASP A 358 -6.13 -16.09 -6.83
N VAL A 359 -6.17 -15.13 -7.75
CA VAL A 359 -4.96 -14.51 -8.31
C VAL A 359 -4.42 -13.43 -7.39
N ALA A 360 -5.29 -12.76 -6.63
CA ALA A 360 -4.91 -11.73 -5.68
C ALA A 360 -5.84 -11.67 -4.45
N ASP A 361 -5.26 -11.40 -3.28
CA ASP A 361 -5.96 -11.14 -2.01
C ASP A 361 -5.37 -9.90 -1.34
N PHE A 362 -6.21 -8.88 -1.13
CA PHE A 362 -5.87 -7.61 -0.51
C PHE A 362 -6.38 -7.62 0.93
N THR A 363 -5.47 -7.44 1.88
CA THR A 363 -5.78 -7.38 3.32
C THR A 363 -5.38 -6.03 3.90
N LYS A 364 -5.74 -5.77 5.16
CA LYS A 364 -5.30 -4.55 5.89
C LYS A 364 -3.78 -4.41 6.02
N THR A 365 -3.04 -5.50 5.97
CA THR A 365 -1.58 -5.53 6.25
C THR A 365 -0.73 -5.77 5.01
N GLY A 366 -1.34 -6.12 3.88
CA GLY A 366 -0.60 -6.39 2.64
C GLY A 366 -1.47 -6.97 1.53
N ILE A 367 -0.84 -7.14 0.37
CA ILE A 367 -1.45 -7.68 -0.84
C ILE A 367 -0.67 -8.93 -1.23
N THR A 368 -1.37 -10.04 -1.44
CA THR A 368 -0.80 -11.29 -1.94
C THR A 368 -1.19 -11.46 -3.40
N PHE A 369 -0.21 -11.74 -4.27
CA PHE A 369 -0.44 -12.17 -5.65
C PHE A 369 0.00 -13.62 -5.80
N ASN A 370 -0.92 -14.50 -6.23
CA ASN A 370 -0.64 -15.93 -6.47
C ASN A 370 -0.27 -16.20 -7.93
N ALA A 371 -0.01 -15.15 -8.70
CA ALA A 371 0.53 -15.21 -10.07
C ALA A 371 1.69 -14.23 -10.22
N ALA A 372 2.46 -14.39 -11.31
CA ALA A 372 3.59 -13.53 -11.60
C ALA A 372 3.15 -12.07 -11.81
N VAL A 373 3.81 -11.14 -11.11
CA VAL A 373 3.62 -9.70 -11.28
C VAL A 373 4.71 -9.16 -12.21
N SER A 374 4.32 -8.50 -13.29
CA SER A 374 5.24 -7.82 -14.21
C SER A 374 5.16 -6.31 -13.99
N ALA A 375 6.29 -5.66 -13.75
CA ALA A 375 6.38 -4.20 -13.68
C ALA A 375 7.72 -3.73 -14.28
N THR A 376 7.71 -2.59 -14.95
CA THR A 376 8.94 -1.95 -15.48
C THR A 376 9.80 -1.35 -14.38
N THR A 377 9.21 -0.96 -13.26
CA THR A 377 9.91 -0.42 -12.09
C THR A 377 9.10 -0.72 -10.83
N TYR A 378 9.78 -1.20 -9.79
CA TYR A 378 9.20 -1.39 -8.45
C TYR A 378 9.76 -0.33 -7.51
N TYR A 379 8.89 0.46 -6.88
CA TYR A 379 9.26 1.43 -5.85
C TYR A 379 9.05 0.80 -4.47
N GLY A 380 10.14 0.43 -3.79
CA GLY A 380 10.11 -0.14 -2.45
C GLY A 380 11.52 -0.55 -1.99
N ASN A 381 11.69 -0.85 -0.70
CA ASN A 381 12.96 -1.33 -0.16
C ASN A 381 13.27 -2.79 -0.56
N GLY A 382 12.37 -3.45 -1.30
CA GLY A 382 12.52 -4.81 -1.81
C GLY A 382 12.59 -5.91 -0.74
N SER A 383 12.57 -5.57 0.56
CA SER A 383 12.90 -6.50 1.64
C SER A 383 11.90 -7.64 1.80
N ASN A 384 10.69 -7.48 1.26
CA ASN A 384 9.59 -8.44 1.36
C ASN A 384 9.22 -9.07 0.00
N LEU A 385 9.97 -8.78 -1.08
CA LEU A 385 9.78 -9.46 -2.37
C LEU A 385 10.38 -10.86 -2.28
N THR A 386 9.55 -11.87 -2.02
CA THR A 386 9.93 -13.28 -2.03
C THR A 386 9.52 -13.91 -3.37
N GLY A 387 10.21 -14.98 -3.81
CA GLY A 387 9.81 -15.71 -5.01
C GLY A 387 10.15 -15.07 -6.37
N ILE A 388 10.99 -14.02 -6.40
CA ILE A 388 11.64 -13.61 -7.65
C ILE A 388 12.58 -14.75 -8.08
N SER A 389 12.18 -15.52 -9.08
CA SER A 389 13.01 -16.56 -9.72
C SER A 389 14.12 -15.90 -10.56
N GLY A 390 15.04 -15.22 -9.86
CA GLY A 390 16.06 -14.40 -10.50
C GLY A 390 16.85 -13.52 -9.54
N GLY A 391 17.30 -14.04 -8.39
CA GLY A 391 18.22 -13.27 -7.57
C GLY A 391 18.63 -13.89 -6.24
N ALA A 392 19.29 -15.05 -6.26
CA ALA A 392 20.46 -15.14 -5.37
C ALA A 392 21.34 -13.93 -5.73
N ASP A 393 21.83 -13.21 -4.73
CA ASP A 393 22.67 -12.03 -4.94
C ASP A 393 23.73 -12.36 -6.00
N ARG A 394 23.72 -11.68 -7.15
CA ARG A 394 24.61 -12.05 -8.27
C ARG A 394 25.99 -11.48 -7.97
N TYR A 395 26.77 -12.21 -7.20
CA TYR A 395 28.18 -11.90 -6.95
C TYR A 395 29.08 -12.74 -7.85
N ILE A 396 30.27 -12.19 -8.12
CA ILE A 396 31.31 -12.84 -8.93
C ILE A 396 31.91 -13.98 -8.10
N THR A 397 31.89 -15.19 -8.65
CA THR A 397 32.47 -16.40 -8.03
C THR A 397 33.81 -16.78 -8.65
N GLY A 398 34.16 -16.22 -9.80
CA GLY A 398 35.45 -16.42 -10.45
C GLY A 398 35.57 -15.65 -11.76
N GLY A 399 36.69 -15.80 -12.46
CA GLY A 399 36.88 -15.21 -13.78
C GLY A 399 38.12 -15.75 -14.48
N THR A 400 38.16 -15.59 -15.81
CA THR A 400 39.31 -15.93 -16.66
C THR A 400 39.70 -14.70 -17.48
N TYR A 401 40.97 -14.60 -17.84
CA TYR A 401 41.47 -13.57 -18.76
C TYR A 401 42.12 -14.24 -19.96
N SER A 402 41.69 -13.85 -21.15
CA SER A 402 42.30 -14.30 -22.41
C SER A 402 42.11 -13.24 -23.49
N ASN A 403 43.18 -12.95 -24.24
CA ASN A 403 43.19 -12.05 -25.41
C ASN A 403 42.42 -10.73 -25.20
N GLY A 404 42.78 -9.96 -24.16
CA GLY A 404 42.21 -8.62 -23.96
C GLY A 404 40.76 -8.59 -23.45
N THR A 405 40.24 -9.75 -23.05
CA THR A 405 38.91 -9.89 -22.46
C THR A 405 39.02 -10.57 -21.10
N ALA A 406 38.54 -9.89 -20.07
CA ALA A 406 38.30 -10.52 -18.77
C ALA A 406 36.84 -11.00 -18.74
N THR A 407 36.64 -12.30 -18.55
CA THR A 407 35.33 -12.94 -18.41
C THR A 407 35.10 -13.26 -16.95
N PHE A 408 34.07 -12.65 -16.36
CA PHE A 408 33.67 -12.91 -14.97
C PHE A 408 32.51 -13.88 -14.95
N THR A 409 32.56 -14.87 -14.05
CA THR A 409 31.50 -15.86 -13.82
C THR A 409 30.77 -15.52 -12.53
N ASN A 410 29.44 -15.50 -12.57
CA ASN A 410 28.62 -15.30 -11.38
C ASN A 410 28.25 -16.64 -10.72
N ASN A 411 27.71 -16.57 -9.51
CA ASN A 411 27.22 -17.72 -8.73
C ASN A 411 26.08 -18.53 -9.39
N THR A 412 25.52 -18.08 -10.52
CA THR A 412 24.53 -18.82 -11.33
C THR A 412 25.14 -19.44 -12.60
N GLY A 413 26.46 -19.36 -12.77
CA GLY A 413 27.17 -19.88 -13.95
C GLY A 413 27.12 -18.97 -15.19
N GLY A 414 26.36 -17.87 -15.13
CA GLY A 414 26.35 -16.85 -16.18
C GLY A 414 27.67 -16.07 -16.21
N THR A 415 28.05 -15.57 -17.38
CA THR A 415 29.28 -14.78 -17.55
C THR A 415 28.99 -13.40 -18.14
N PHE A 416 29.84 -12.42 -17.80
CA PHE A 416 29.91 -11.17 -18.55
C PHE A 416 31.36 -10.78 -18.81
N ASN A 417 31.58 -10.14 -19.96
CA ASN A 417 32.91 -9.80 -20.45
C ASN A 417 33.17 -8.31 -20.25
N VAL A 418 34.33 -8.00 -19.70
CA VAL A 418 34.92 -6.66 -19.81
C VAL A 418 35.96 -6.75 -20.92
N THR A 419 35.65 -6.11 -22.04
CA THR A 419 36.51 -6.00 -23.22
C THR A 419 37.15 -4.61 -23.26
N GLY A 420 38.23 -4.46 -24.01
CA GLY A 420 38.97 -3.20 -24.10
C GLY A 420 40.26 -3.14 -23.28
N PHE A 421 40.62 -4.25 -22.62
CA PHE A 421 42.01 -4.44 -22.21
C PHE A 421 42.85 -4.57 -23.47
N LYS A 422 43.76 -3.63 -23.68
CA LYS A 422 44.64 -3.69 -24.85
C LYS A 422 45.50 -4.94 -24.73
N THR A 423 45.46 -5.83 -25.73
CA THR A 423 46.41 -6.95 -25.87
C THR A 423 47.87 -6.50 -25.97
N ASN A 424 48.07 -5.18 -26.11
CA ASN A 424 49.33 -4.50 -26.41
C ASN A 424 49.80 -3.65 -25.23
N ASP A 425 49.25 -3.84 -24.03
CA ASP A 425 49.86 -3.23 -22.85
C ASP A 425 51.33 -3.64 -22.81
N LEU A 426 52.22 -2.64 -22.67
CA LEU A 426 53.66 -2.85 -22.59
C LEU A 426 53.96 -3.62 -21.31
N VAL A 427 53.97 -4.94 -21.40
CA VAL A 427 54.46 -5.80 -20.33
C VAL A 427 55.93 -6.09 -20.61
N VAL A 428 56.77 -6.00 -19.58
CA VAL A 428 58.19 -6.36 -19.68
C VAL A 428 58.27 -7.86 -19.91
N THR A 429 58.74 -8.27 -21.09
CA THR A 429 58.87 -9.68 -21.49
C THR A 429 60.28 -10.22 -21.30
N GLY A 430 61.26 -9.33 -21.11
CA GLY A 430 62.64 -9.71 -20.82
C GLY A 430 63.51 -8.48 -20.57
N GLY A 431 64.77 -8.69 -20.22
CA GLY A 431 65.73 -7.61 -20.08
C GLY A 431 67.15 -8.11 -20.08
N THR A 432 68.07 -7.25 -20.50
CA THR A 432 69.51 -7.51 -20.49
C THR A 432 70.20 -6.49 -19.60
N TYR A 433 71.16 -6.93 -18.79
CA TYR A 433 72.02 -6.05 -18.01
C TYR A 433 73.42 -6.07 -18.59
N SER A 434 73.96 -4.89 -18.92
CA SER A 434 75.34 -4.76 -19.35
C SER A 434 75.90 -3.40 -18.89
N ASN A 435 77.11 -3.44 -18.34
CA ASN A 435 77.92 -2.25 -18.04
C ASN A 435 77.17 -1.12 -17.29
N GLY A 436 76.41 -1.46 -16.24
CA GLY A 436 75.72 -0.46 -15.39
C GLY A 436 74.35 0.01 -15.90
N THR A 437 73.86 -0.58 -17.00
CA THR A 437 72.53 -0.28 -17.56
C THR A 437 71.68 -1.55 -17.67
N ALA A 438 70.51 -1.53 -17.05
CA ALA A 438 69.48 -2.54 -17.25
C ALA A 438 68.55 -2.07 -18.37
N THR A 439 68.47 -2.84 -19.46
CA THR A 439 67.59 -2.59 -20.60
C THR A 439 66.43 -3.56 -20.57
N PHE A 440 65.21 -3.06 -20.41
CA PHE A 440 64.00 -3.89 -20.37
C PHE A 440 63.31 -3.87 -21.73
N THR A 441 62.97 -5.05 -22.23
CA THR A 441 62.26 -5.27 -23.49
C THR A 441 60.79 -5.54 -23.19
N ASN A 442 59.90 -4.92 -23.94
CA ASN A 442 58.46 -5.14 -23.84
C ASN A 442 57.97 -6.21 -24.83
N ASN A 443 56.72 -6.64 -24.69
CA ASN A 443 56.03 -7.58 -25.60
C ASN A 443 55.91 -7.13 -27.07
N THR A 444 56.30 -5.90 -27.40
CA THR A 444 56.35 -5.37 -28.79
C THR A 444 57.78 -5.28 -29.34
N GLY A 445 58.80 -5.68 -28.57
CA GLY A 445 60.22 -5.60 -28.95
C GLY A 445 60.88 -4.24 -28.70
N GLY A 446 60.13 -3.24 -28.21
CA GLY A 446 60.68 -1.95 -27.78
C GLY A 446 61.41 -2.06 -26.45
N THR A 447 62.35 -1.15 -26.18
CA THR A 447 63.18 -1.17 -24.96
C THR A 447 63.17 0.15 -24.20
N PHE A 448 63.28 0.10 -22.87
CA PHE A 448 63.63 1.26 -22.05
C PHE A 448 64.74 0.93 -21.05
N ASN A 449 65.56 1.94 -20.73
CA ASN A 449 66.78 1.76 -19.96
C ASN A 449 66.63 2.35 -18.56
N VAL A 450 67.09 1.61 -17.56
CA VAL A 450 67.35 2.11 -16.22
C VAL A 450 68.87 2.16 -16.04
N THR A 451 69.40 3.36 -15.84
CA THR A 451 70.84 3.64 -15.69
C THR A 451 71.14 4.05 -14.24
N GLY A 452 72.39 3.92 -13.82
CA GLY A 452 72.83 4.27 -12.45
C GLY A 452 73.24 3.09 -11.57
N PHE A 453 73.18 1.86 -12.10
CA PHE A 453 73.74 0.69 -11.42
C PHE A 453 75.26 0.74 -11.49
N LYS A 454 75.94 0.57 -10.35
CA LYS A 454 77.40 0.48 -10.35
C LYS A 454 77.80 -0.90 -10.88
N THR A 455 78.85 -0.98 -11.68
CA THR A 455 79.36 -2.27 -12.22
C THR A 455 79.86 -3.23 -11.16
N THR A 456 79.91 -2.79 -9.90
CA THR A 456 80.29 -3.57 -8.71
C THR A 456 79.10 -4.13 -7.92
N ASP A 457 77.86 -3.80 -8.28
CA ASP A 457 76.67 -4.29 -7.56
C ASP A 457 76.37 -5.75 -7.94
N LEU A 458 76.04 -6.57 -6.92
CA LEU A 458 75.66 -7.97 -7.09
C LEU A 458 74.18 -8.02 -7.53
N VAL A 459 73.94 -8.24 -8.82
CA VAL A 459 72.57 -8.26 -9.38
C VAL A 459 72.20 -9.64 -9.88
N VAL A 460 70.94 -10.04 -9.69
CA VAL A 460 70.39 -11.30 -10.21
C VAL A 460 70.24 -11.20 -11.72
N THR A 461 70.88 -12.09 -12.46
CA THR A 461 70.91 -12.12 -13.93
C THR A 461 70.05 -13.22 -14.54
N GLY A 462 69.52 -14.14 -13.73
CA GLY A 462 68.59 -15.16 -14.19
C GLY A 462 68.20 -16.16 -13.09
N GLY A 463 67.36 -17.14 -13.41
CA GLY A 463 67.00 -18.21 -12.47
C GLY A 463 66.22 -19.35 -13.11
N THR A 464 66.11 -20.47 -12.39
CA THR A 464 65.35 -21.68 -12.81
C THR A 464 64.46 -22.16 -11.68
N HIS A 465 63.22 -22.55 -11.99
CA HIS A 465 62.30 -23.18 -11.03
C HIS A 465 62.06 -24.64 -11.41
N SER A 466 62.21 -25.56 -10.45
CA SER A 466 61.86 -26.98 -10.63
C SER A 466 61.65 -27.63 -9.27
N ALA A 467 60.63 -28.50 -9.16
CA ALA A 467 60.34 -29.30 -7.97
C ALA A 467 60.36 -28.52 -6.64
N GLY A 468 59.64 -27.39 -6.57
CA GLY A 468 59.50 -26.59 -5.34
C GLY A 468 60.75 -25.79 -4.93
N THR A 469 61.78 -25.79 -5.79
CA THR A 469 63.04 -25.08 -5.58
C THR A 469 63.23 -24.05 -6.68
N THR A 470 63.52 -22.80 -6.30
CA THR A 470 63.86 -21.73 -7.24
C THR A 470 65.30 -21.28 -6.99
N THR A 471 66.14 -21.34 -8.03
CA THR A 471 67.55 -20.94 -7.96
C THR A 471 67.75 -19.66 -8.77
N PHE A 472 68.40 -18.66 -8.18
CA PHE A 472 68.77 -17.41 -8.84
C PHE A 472 70.27 -17.35 -9.07
N ARG A 473 70.70 -16.92 -10.26
CA ARG A 473 72.08 -16.64 -10.66
C ARG A 473 72.35 -15.14 -10.60
N ASN A 474 73.54 -14.74 -10.17
CA ASN A 474 73.98 -13.35 -10.19
C ASN A 474 74.95 -13.06 -11.36
N ASN A 475 75.28 -11.78 -11.54
CA ASN A 475 76.21 -11.29 -12.56
C ASN A 475 77.67 -11.72 -12.37
N THR A 476 78.01 -12.39 -11.27
CA THR A 476 79.35 -12.96 -11.02
C THR A 476 79.36 -14.49 -11.10
N GLY A 477 78.28 -15.11 -11.57
CA GLY A 477 78.15 -16.57 -11.71
C GLY A 477 77.79 -17.32 -10.42
N GLY A 478 77.61 -16.63 -9.29
CA GLY A 478 77.15 -17.20 -8.04
C GLY A 478 75.65 -17.50 -8.05
N THR A 479 75.22 -18.47 -7.24
CA THR A 479 73.80 -18.82 -7.07
C THR A 479 73.38 -18.76 -5.61
N PHE A 480 72.15 -18.34 -5.34
CA PHE A 480 71.47 -18.68 -4.10
C PHE A 480 70.11 -19.31 -4.41
N THR A 481 69.70 -20.24 -3.56
CA THR A 481 68.56 -21.13 -3.79
C THR A 481 67.52 -20.92 -2.71
N VAL A 482 66.27 -20.73 -3.11
CA VAL A 482 65.12 -20.69 -2.20
C VAL A 482 64.38 -22.03 -2.30
N THR A 483 64.33 -22.74 -1.19
CA THR A 483 63.59 -24.00 -1.02
C THR A 483 62.45 -23.80 -0.01
N GLY A 484 61.43 -24.66 -0.06
CA GLY A 484 60.40 -24.71 1.00
C GLY A 484 59.06 -24.04 0.70
N TYR A 485 58.72 -23.76 -0.56
CA TYR A 485 57.34 -23.39 -0.89
C TYR A 485 56.42 -24.63 -0.80
N GLN A 486 55.61 -24.73 0.26
CA GLN A 486 54.39 -25.54 0.26
C GLN A 486 53.18 -24.66 0.57
N ASN A 487 52.06 -24.92 -0.11
CA ASN A 487 50.81 -24.20 0.02
C ASN A 487 50.24 -24.30 1.44
N GLY A 488 49.96 -23.17 2.08
CA GLY A 488 49.05 -23.10 3.22
C GLY A 488 49.68 -22.70 4.56
N ASN A 489 49.50 -21.42 4.89
CA ASN A 489 49.45 -20.75 6.19
C ASN A 489 50.51 -21.06 7.30
N SER A 490 51.14 -19.96 7.73
CA SER A 490 51.89 -19.74 8.98
C SER A 490 53.39 -20.10 9.01
N THR A 491 54.16 -19.02 9.13
CA THR A 491 55.56 -18.89 9.59
C THR A 491 56.69 -19.42 8.69
N ILE A 492 57.39 -18.46 8.09
CA ILE A 492 58.67 -18.63 7.39
C ILE A 492 59.77 -18.89 8.43
N THR A 493 60.39 -20.07 8.39
CA THR A 493 61.62 -20.37 9.14
C THR A 493 62.78 -20.38 8.15
N LEU A 494 63.65 -19.36 8.22
CA LEU A 494 64.88 -19.30 7.42
C LEU A 494 65.93 -20.24 8.04
N ALA A 495 66.13 -21.41 7.43
CA ALA A 495 67.26 -22.29 7.73
C ALA A 495 68.36 -22.07 6.67
N GLY A 496 69.44 -21.39 7.03
CA GLY A 496 70.61 -21.19 6.16
C GLY A 496 71.35 -19.86 6.41
N ALA A 497 72.66 -19.87 6.20
CA ALA A 497 73.53 -18.72 6.41
C ALA A 497 73.10 -17.52 5.55
N VAL A 498 72.56 -16.48 6.19
CA VAL A 498 72.32 -15.18 5.56
C VAL A 498 73.68 -14.50 5.40
N THR A 499 74.30 -14.64 4.24
CA THR A 499 75.53 -13.93 3.86
C THR A 499 75.14 -12.62 3.17
N GLY A 500 74.64 -11.67 3.96
CA GLY A 500 74.32 -10.31 3.49
C GLY A 500 75.23 -9.28 4.17
N THR A 501 76.03 -8.56 3.38
CA THR A 501 76.89 -7.45 3.82
C THR A 501 76.11 -6.13 4.02
N GLY A 502 74.82 -6.20 4.32
CA GLY A 502 73.95 -5.04 4.51
C GLY A 502 73.78 -4.71 5.98
N THR A 503 73.95 -3.43 6.33
CA THR A 503 73.67 -2.86 7.65
C THR A 503 72.20 -3.01 8.04
N SER A 504 71.83 -4.16 8.57
CA SER A 504 70.56 -4.39 9.25
C SER A 504 70.85 -5.26 10.46
N SER A 505 70.67 -4.66 11.63
CA SER A 505 70.92 -5.24 12.95
C SER A 505 70.08 -6.50 13.14
N ILE A 506 70.70 -7.67 13.02
CA ILE A 506 70.13 -8.93 13.49
C ILE A 506 70.39 -8.99 15.00
N THR A 507 69.37 -8.68 15.79
CA THR A 507 69.50 -8.45 17.24
C THR A 507 69.49 -9.75 18.07
N THR A 508 69.09 -10.89 17.50
CA THR A 508 69.13 -12.18 18.21
C THR A 508 69.25 -13.35 17.23
N VAL A 509 70.32 -14.14 17.34
CA VAL A 509 70.41 -15.48 16.72
C VAL A 509 70.33 -16.51 17.83
N ILE A 510 69.20 -17.20 17.95
CA ILE A 510 69.07 -18.38 18.81
C ILE A 510 69.56 -19.58 17.99
N VAL A 511 70.71 -20.15 18.36
CA VAL A 511 71.23 -21.37 17.73
C VAL A 511 70.66 -22.58 18.49
N PRO A 512 69.89 -23.47 17.85
CA PRO A 512 69.43 -24.70 18.49
C PRO A 512 70.61 -25.64 18.79
N ASN A 513 70.51 -26.33 19.93
CA ASN A 513 71.56 -27.07 20.63
C ASN A 513 72.03 -28.38 19.94
N ALA A 514 72.18 -28.40 18.62
CA ALA A 514 72.64 -29.58 17.90
C ALA A 514 73.33 -29.22 16.58
N VAL A 515 74.60 -28.79 16.64
CA VAL A 515 75.51 -28.97 15.49
C VAL A 515 76.88 -29.40 16.02
N THR A 516 77.26 -30.62 15.64
CA THR A 516 78.45 -31.35 16.05
C THR A 516 79.73 -30.83 15.41
N ASN A 517 80.80 -30.84 16.22
CA ASN A 517 82.24 -30.70 15.93
C ASN A 517 82.71 -31.11 14.52
N ALA A 518 82.56 -30.24 13.53
CA ALA A 518 83.46 -30.11 12.38
C ALA A 518 82.99 -28.88 11.59
N MET A 519 83.92 -28.09 11.06
CA MET A 519 83.68 -26.89 10.23
C MET A 519 83.44 -25.57 10.98
N LEU A 520 84.39 -25.17 11.82
CA LEU A 520 84.73 -23.73 11.93
C LEU A 520 86.22 -23.50 12.23
N ALA A 521 87.09 -24.28 11.57
CA ALA A 521 88.52 -24.04 11.54
C ALA A 521 88.85 -23.42 10.17
N GLY A 522 88.74 -22.10 10.07
CA GLY A 522 88.94 -21.37 8.83
C GLY A 522 88.84 -19.87 9.02
N SER A 523 89.84 -19.29 9.70
CA SER A 523 90.34 -17.90 9.54
C SER A 523 89.29 -16.84 9.21
N ILE A 524 88.71 -16.20 10.23
CA ILE A 524 88.21 -14.83 10.04
C ILE A 524 89.45 -13.94 9.90
N ASP A 525 89.59 -13.29 8.74
CA ASP A 525 90.64 -12.31 8.43
C ASP A 525 90.41 -11.05 9.29
N ASP A 526 91.25 -10.88 10.32
CA ASP A 526 91.23 -9.77 11.28
C ASP A 526 91.36 -8.39 10.62
N SER A 527 91.81 -8.31 9.35
CA SER A 527 91.96 -7.03 8.63
C SER A 527 90.64 -6.36 8.22
N LYS A 528 89.49 -7.04 8.41
CA LYS A 528 88.16 -6.52 8.07
C LYS A 528 87.29 -6.14 9.26
N ILE A 529 87.84 -6.19 10.48
CA ILE A 529 87.12 -5.77 11.68
C ILE A 529 87.38 -4.27 11.90
N SER A 530 86.38 -3.46 11.56
CA SER A 530 86.39 -2.01 11.80
C SER A 530 86.57 -1.72 13.30
N SER A 531 87.40 -0.71 13.60
CA SER A 531 88.01 -0.30 14.87
C SER A 531 87.09 0.05 16.06
N SER A 532 85.88 -0.50 16.15
CA SER A 532 84.93 -0.27 17.25
C SER A 532 84.29 -1.55 17.81
N ALA A 533 84.71 -2.73 17.34
CA ALA A 533 84.28 -4.00 17.88
C ALA A 533 85.39 -4.57 18.80
N THR A 534 85.26 -4.33 20.11
CA THR A 534 86.03 -5.08 21.10
C THR A 534 85.56 -6.53 21.09
N TRP A 535 86.30 -7.40 20.41
CA TRP A 535 86.12 -8.83 20.52
C TRP A 535 86.55 -9.25 21.94
N ASN A 536 85.58 -9.41 22.84
CA ASN A 536 85.79 -9.84 24.22
C ASN A 536 85.65 -11.37 24.37
N GLY A 537 85.69 -12.10 23.26
CA GLY A 537 85.90 -13.53 23.26
C GLY A 537 87.40 -13.77 23.31
N LYS A 538 87.92 -14.30 24.40
CA LYS A 538 89.28 -14.85 24.37
C LYS A 538 89.26 -15.99 23.35
N ALA A 539 89.79 -15.79 22.15
CA ALA A 539 90.45 -16.90 21.47
C ALA A 539 91.38 -17.49 22.52
N ASP A 540 91.23 -18.78 22.82
CA ASP A 540 92.20 -19.51 23.62
C ASP A 540 93.54 -19.45 22.89
N LYS A 541 94.25 -18.34 23.12
CA LYS A 541 95.60 -18.14 22.66
C LYS A 541 96.42 -19.03 23.56
N LEU A 542 96.56 -20.28 23.14
CA LEU A 542 97.46 -21.25 23.78
C LEU A 542 98.77 -20.51 24.06
N ALA A 543 99.17 -20.48 25.33
CA ALA A 543 100.38 -19.76 25.73
C ALA A 543 101.55 -20.32 24.92
N THR A 544 102.23 -19.46 24.17
CA THR A 544 103.36 -19.90 23.35
C THR A 544 104.49 -20.37 24.26
N VAL A 545 104.93 -21.62 24.10
CA VAL A 545 106.05 -22.19 24.86
C VAL A 545 107.35 -21.90 24.12
N LYS A 546 108.29 -21.23 24.78
CA LYS A 546 109.61 -20.86 24.25
C LYS A 546 110.71 -21.55 25.05
N ALA A 547 111.51 -22.37 24.39
CA ALA A 547 112.66 -23.02 25.01
C ALA A 547 113.80 -22.02 25.24
N VAL A 548 114.39 -22.05 26.44
CA VAL A 548 115.57 -21.28 26.83
C VAL A 548 116.70 -22.27 27.10
N THR A 549 117.74 -22.22 26.26
CA THR A 549 118.88 -23.16 26.27
C THR A 549 120.25 -22.50 26.54
N GLY A 550 120.26 -21.20 26.89
CA GLY A 550 121.45 -20.46 27.28
C GLY A 550 121.67 -20.42 28.79
N THR A 551 122.92 -20.22 29.22
CA THR A 551 123.29 -19.96 30.63
C THR A 551 122.92 -18.56 31.11
N THR A 552 122.50 -17.67 30.19
CA THR A 552 121.92 -16.36 30.49
C THR A 552 120.76 -16.10 29.56
N TYR A 553 119.75 -15.37 30.05
CA TYR A 553 118.61 -14.93 29.24
C TYR A 553 118.10 -13.58 29.74
N THR A 554 117.94 -12.60 28.84
CA THR A 554 117.30 -11.31 29.17
C THR A 554 115.90 -11.29 28.58
N LEU A 555 114.89 -10.95 29.39
CA LEU A 555 113.50 -10.90 28.93
C LEU A 555 113.33 -9.88 27.80
N LEU A 556 112.60 -10.27 26.76
CA LEU A 556 112.25 -9.44 25.62
C LEU A 556 110.75 -9.10 25.66
N SER A 557 110.33 -8.03 25.00
CA SER A 557 108.90 -7.65 24.93
C SER A 557 108.00 -8.77 24.36
N GLY A 558 108.55 -9.60 23.47
CA GLY A 558 107.86 -10.76 22.90
C GLY A 558 107.67 -11.94 23.85
N ASP A 559 108.29 -11.94 25.03
CA ASP A 559 108.09 -12.99 26.04
C ASP A 559 106.82 -12.76 26.88
N ASN A 560 106.13 -11.63 26.69
CA ASN A 560 104.90 -11.30 27.41
C ASN A 560 103.77 -12.28 27.07
N GLY A 561 103.19 -12.91 28.10
CA GLY A 561 102.15 -13.94 28.02
C GLY A 561 102.67 -15.32 27.63
N THR A 562 103.98 -15.53 27.53
CA THR A 562 104.59 -16.81 27.11
C THR A 562 104.97 -17.70 28.29
N VAL A 563 105.20 -18.99 28.00
CA VAL A 563 105.85 -19.94 28.91
C VAL A 563 107.31 -20.07 28.49
N LEU A 564 108.23 -19.57 29.31
CA LEU A 564 109.67 -19.75 29.14
C LEU A 564 110.08 -21.07 29.79
N ASN A 565 110.40 -22.05 28.95
CA ASN A 565 110.82 -23.37 29.38
C ASN A 565 112.35 -23.47 29.40
N PHE A 566 112.95 -23.46 30.58
CA PHE A 566 114.40 -23.54 30.77
C PHE A 566 114.83 -25.00 30.77
N THR A 567 115.43 -25.46 29.67
CA THR A 567 115.87 -26.85 29.47
C THR A 567 117.38 -27.00 29.60
N ASN A 568 118.03 -26.06 30.29
CA ASN A 568 119.48 -25.97 30.38
C ASN A 568 120.08 -27.15 31.17
N ALA A 569 121.19 -27.70 30.66
CA ALA A 569 122.02 -28.67 31.38
C ALA A 569 122.96 -28.00 32.41
N SER A 570 122.78 -26.71 32.69
CA SER A 570 123.57 -25.88 33.61
C SER A 570 122.70 -24.74 34.14
N GLY A 571 123.07 -24.11 35.26
CA GLY A 571 122.30 -22.99 35.81
C GLY A 571 122.16 -21.82 34.82
N CYS A 572 121.00 -21.16 34.83
CA CYS A 572 120.71 -20.02 33.95
C CYS A 572 120.39 -18.76 34.76
N THR A 573 121.05 -17.65 34.46
CA THR A 573 120.67 -16.34 34.99
C THR A 573 119.67 -15.66 34.06
N LEU A 574 118.42 -15.55 34.53
CA LEU A 574 117.36 -14.75 33.92
C LEU A 574 117.46 -13.30 34.39
N THR A 575 117.51 -12.35 33.46
CA THR A 575 117.56 -10.92 33.75
C THR A 575 116.26 -10.24 33.32
N ALA A 576 115.61 -9.54 34.26
CA ALA A 576 114.47 -8.67 33.99
C ALA A 576 114.94 -7.23 33.67
N PRO A 577 114.87 -6.76 32.42
CA PRO A 577 115.39 -5.44 32.04
C PRO A 577 114.38 -4.32 32.33
N SER A 578 114.86 -3.07 32.28
CA SER A 578 114.00 -1.89 32.17
C SER A 578 113.41 -1.76 30.76
N GLY A 579 112.23 -1.13 30.64
CA GLY A 579 111.62 -0.80 29.34
C GLY A 579 110.57 -1.79 28.83
N LEU A 580 110.25 -2.84 29.61
CA LEU A 580 109.10 -3.70 29.32
C LEU A 580 107.78 -3.01 29.72
N THR A 581 106.70 -3.35 29.01
CA THR A 581 105.37 -2.74 29.18
C THR A 581 104.74 -3.11 30.52
N ASN A 582 104.07 -2.16 31.20
CA ASN A 582 103.31 -2.47 32.42
C ASN A 582 102.29 -3.58 32.17
N GLY A 583 102.19 -4.54 33.10
CA GLY A 583 101.40 -5.75 32.92
C GLY A 583 102.12 -6.87 32.17
N PHE A 584 103.42 -6.73 31.85
CA PHE A 584 104.23 -7.83 31.34
C PHE A 584 104.17 -9.03 32.31
N ASN A 585 103.85 -10.22 31.80
CA ASN A 585 103.85 -11.44 32.61
C ASN A 585 104.40 -12.64 31.83
N CYS A 586 105.22 -13.48 32.44
CA CYS A 586 105.65 -14.74 31.84
C CYS A 586 105.71 -15.85 32.88
N LEU A 587 105.39 -17.08 32.47
CA LEU A 587 105.58 -18.27 33.28
C LEU A 587 106.98 -18.83 33.03
N LEU A 588 107.71 -19.13 34.10
CA LEU A 588 109.02 -19.75 34.08
C LEU A 588 108.84 -21.22 34.48
N VAL A 589 109.29 -22.13 33.64
CA VAL A 589 109.28 -23.57 33.92
C VAL A 589 110.71 -24.08 33.90
N GLN A 590 111.20 -24.61 35.01
CA GLN A 590 112.52 -25.23 35.08
C GLN A 590 112.43 -26.70 34.66
N SER A 591 112.51 -27.01 33.37
CA SER A 591 112.62 -28.42 32.92
C SER A 591 114.05 -28.98 33.00
N GLY A 592 115.07 -28.14 33.19
CA GLY A 592 116.45 -28.55 33.44
C GLY A 592 116.73 -28.85 34.92
N ILE A 593 117.77 -29.64 35.20
CA ILE A 593 118.10 -30.06 36.57
C ILE A 593 118.73 -28.94 37.43
N PHE A 594 119.19 -27.84 36.83
CA PHE A 594 119.85 -26.73 37.54
C PHE A 594 118.93 -25.52 37.72
N PRO A 595 119.06 -24.78 38.84
CA PRO A 595 118.19 -23.66 39.17
C PRO A 595 118.31 -22.51 38.16
N VAL A 596 117.19 -21.83 37.92
CA VAL A 596 117.14 -20.56 37.19
C VAL A 596 117.24 -19.44 38.21
N GLU A 597 118.29 -18.63 38.15
CA GLU A 597 118.48 -17.46 39.01
C GLU A 597 117.87 -16.21 38.37
N ILE A 598 116.99 -15.53 39.10
CA ILE A 598 116.30 -14.33 38.65
C ILE A 598 116.99 -13.09 39.21
N SER A 599 117.44 -12.24 38.30
CA SER A 599 118.16 -10.99 38.58
C SER A 599 117.45 -9.79 37.96
N ALA A 600 117.56 -8.63 38.63
CA ALA A 600 117.12 -7.36 38.07
C ALA A 600 118.23 -6.79 37.18
N GLY A 601 117.90 -6.39 35.95
CA GLY A 601 118.78 -5.64 35.08
C GLY A 601 118.94 -4.19 35.53
N THR A 602 119.85 -3.45 34.91
CA THR A 602 120.06 -2.02 35.21
C THR A 602 118.76 -1.22 35.05
N GLY A 603 118.36 -0.50 36.10
CA GLY A 603 117.14 0.31 36.09
C GLY A 603 115.83 -0.44 36.34
N ALA A 604 115.89 -1.74 36.67
CA ALA A 604 114.75 -2.54 37.07
C ALA A 604 114.87 -3.02 38.53
N THR A 605 113.72 -3.36 39.13
CA THR A 605 113.61 -3.92 40.48
C THR A 605 112.81 -5.21 40.41
N VAL A 606 113.31 -6.30 41.03
CA VAL A 606 112.56 -7.55 41.20
C VAL A 606 112.22 -7.71 42.69
N ASN A 607 110.97 -7.42 43.03
CA ASN A 607 110.38 -7.66 44.34
C ASN A 607 110.13 -9.15 44.53
N LYS A 608 110.58 -9.68 45.66
CA LYS A 608 110.51 -11.09 46.05
C LYS A 608 110.27 -11.17 47.55
N LYS A 609 109.73 -12.29 48.04
CA LYS A 609 109.36 -12.48 49.45
C LYS A 609 110.50 -12.16 50.43
N SER A 610 111.74 -12.49 50.06
CA SER A 610 112.98 -12.11 50.73
C SER A 610 114.13 -12.16 49.70
N SER A 611 115.25 -11.49 49.95
CA SER A 611 116.44 -11.53 49.08
C SER A 611 116.93 -12.96 48.79
N LEU A 612 116.66 -13.89 49.70
CA LEU A 612 117.02 -15.30 49.65
C LEU A 612 116.23 -16.12 48.60
N TYR A 613 115.01 -15.70 48.22
CA TYR A 613 114.16 -16.40 47.24
C TYR A 613 114.36 -15.84 45.84
N ARG A 614 115.46 -16.24 45.20
CA ARG A 614 115.87 -15.72 43.88
C ARG A 614 116.08 -16.77 42.82
N THR A 615 115.93 -18.05 43.16
CA THR A 615 116.08 -19.18 42.26
C THR A 615 114.85 -20.06 42.30
N THR A 616 114.57 -20.76 41.20
CA THR A 616 113.56 -21.83 41.15
C THR A 616 113.99 -23.06 41.96
N ASN A 617 113.01 -23.75 42.56
CA ASN A 617 113.22 -24.82 43.54
C ASN A 617 113.35 -26.23 42.93
N GLY A 618 114.34 -26.42 42.05
CA GLY A 618 114.63 -27.72 41.44
C GLY A 618 113.81 -28.06 40.20
N GLU A 619 114.04 -29.26 39.66
CA GLU A 619 113.44 -29.69 38.39
C GLU A 619 111.90 -29.73 38.49
N ASN A 620 111.24 -29.20 37.47
CA ASN A 620 109.79 -28.97 37.36
C ASN A 620 109.23 -27.85 38.24
N ALA A 621 110.09 -27.04 38.88
CA ALA A 621 109.64 -25.84 39.57
C ALA A 621 109.03 -24.82 38.59
N ILE A 622 107.95 -24.18 39.03
CA ILE A 622 107.24 -23.16 38.27
C ILE A 622 107.26 -21.84 39.05
N ALA A 623 107.71 -20.79 38.38
CA ALA A 623 107.67 -19.42 38.89
C ALA A 623 107.02 -18.48 37.87
N THR A 624 106.55 -17.32 38.33
CA THR A 624 106.01 -16.27 37.48
C THR A 624 106.73 -14.96 37.75
N LEU A 625 106.93 -14.20 36.68
CA LEU A 625 107.41 -12.82 36.76
C LEU A 625 106.32 -11.90 36.23
N LEU A 626 105.83 -10.99 37.07
CA LEU A 626 104.78 -10.03 36.72
C LEU A 626 105.25 -8.60 36.95
N GLN A 627 105.25 -7.77 35.91
CA GLN A 627 105.54 -6.35 36.01
C GLN A 627 104.33 -5.57 36.52
N LEU A 628 104.33 -5.26 37.81
CA LEU A 628 103.24 -4.56 38.50
C LEU A 628 103.25 -3.04 38.25
N ALA A 629 104.43 -2.47 38.03
CA ALA A 629 104.63 -1.05 37.75
C ALA A 629 105.86 -0.87 36.85
N SER A 630 106.12 0.36 36.39
CA SER A 630 107.23 0.64 35.47
C SER A 630 108.55 0.13 36.04
N ASN A 631 109.21 -0.76 35.29
CA ASN A 631 110.46 -1.44 35.65
C ASN A 631 110.45 -2.20 36.99
N THR A 632 109.29 -2.48 37.58
CA THR A 632 109.14 -3.17 38.88
C THR A 632 108.40 -4.48 38.69
N PHE A 633 109.11 -5.58 38.91
CA PHE A 633 108.63 -6.95 38.75
C PHE A 633 108.34 -7.58 40.11
N LEU A 634 107.32 -8.42 40.21
CA LEU A 634 107.08 -9.33 41.31
C LEU A 634 107.43 -10.75 40.86
N LEU A 635 108.33 -11.39 41.60
CA LEU A 635 108.65 -12.81 41.46
C LEU A 635 107.87 -13.61 42.50
N SER A 636 107.15 -14.63 42.04
CA SER A 636 106.40 -15.55 42.91
C SER A 636 106.35 -16.95 42.31
N GLY A 637 106.33 -17.99 43.14
CA GLY A 637 106.23 -19.38 42.72
C GLY A 637 107.01 -20.32 43.61
N ASP A 638 107.34 -21.49 43.06
CA ASP A 638 108.17 -22.49 43.72
C ASP A 638 109.65 -22.10 43.65
N LEU A 639 110.07 -21.38 44.69
CA LEU A 639 111.39 -20.76 44.80
C LEU A 639 112.14 -21.33 45.99
N GLU A 640 113.42 -21.59 45.79
CA GLU A 640 114.30 -22.09 46.84
C GLU A 640 114.76 -20.93 47.74
N GLN A 641 114.83 -21.17 49.04
CA GLN A 641 115.50 -20.26 49.96
C GLN A 641 117.00 -20.56 49.94
N ILE A 642 117.77 -19.82 49.14
CA ILE A 642 119.22 -19.95 49.17
C ILE A 642 119.76 -19.16 50.37
N PRO A 643 120.60 -19.76 51.23
CA PRO A 643 121.24 -19.09 52.38
C PRO A 643 121.95 -17.77 52.03
#